data_AF-A0A1I8G1J0-F1
#
_entry.id   AF-A0A1I8G1J0-F1
#
_cell.length_a   1.000
_cell.length_b   1.000
_cell.length_c   1.000
_cell.angle_alpha   90.00
_cell.angle_beta   90.00
_cell.angle_gamma   90.00
#
_symmetry.space_group_name_H-M   'P 1'
#
loop_
_entity.id
_entity.type
_entity.pdbx_description
1 polymer ?
#
loop_
_entity_poly.entity_id
_entity_poly.type
_entity_poly.pdbx_seq_one_letter_code
_entity_poly.pdbx_strand_id
1 'polypeptide(L)'
;MLTQSYMLQETYVGSNEPTEYVLTNQKLVTKSKKLKLDSLVSTAKDVFLPQGYPDSVSADYLTYQIWDTAQAFCSSLTSALASRAVLTGYGVGDQGASVAAATLAWLLRDGCGMVGRILFAWLYGTALDWDCKRYRLLADVLNDLAILIQLLCPLAGPPGSPAVVAVLCIASVTLALVTVCGGATRAAFTMHQARQHNMADVSAKDASQETLVNLVGLVVNLTFVPLITGPVAVPVFIIFTSGHIFGNWCAVRSVAMETLNPSRLHLVVVSFVASGGRACSGVAEVNQSEPLLRSCAAPLRLGCPLSAPAAALPADRLVDGLRQQRHRRLAVFTGASSYYAVLAEDATSADQLLAVFQCELIHLARTRPKLFDAVGGCSELRAGDAAAAATAERLMPDFLGALSKAGWSTEPLLLGAGQHRLTWSNEATEYVLTQQKLLIKGKKRKFDGFVSTAKDVFLPQGYPDSVSADYLTYQMWDTAQAFCSSVTGALAGRAVLTGYGVGDQGASVAAATLAWLLRDGCGMVGRILFAWLYGTALDWDCKRYRLLADVLNDLAILMQLLCPLAGPPGSPTVAAVLCVASVLLSLVGVCGGATRAALTMHQARRHNMADVSAKDSSQETLVNLFALLFNLAFVPLITGGAAVLAYLLFTFGHLYFNWRAVRSVAMETLNPSRLHLVVVSFVASGGRACSGVAEVNQSEPLLRSCAAPLRLGCPLSAPAAALPADRLVDGLRQQRHRRLAVFTGASSYYVVLAEDATSADQLLAVFQCELIHLARTRPKLFDAVGGCSELRAGDAAAAATAERLMPDFLGALSKAGWSTEPLLLGAGQHRLVWSKSA
;
A
#
# COMPACT_ATOMS: atom_id res chain seq x y z
N MET A 1 -51.18 -32.18 5.50
CA MET A 1 -49.88 -31.58 5.88
C MET A 1 -49.51 -30.56 4.83
N LEU A 2 -49.55 -29.28 5.16
CA LEU A 2 -49.25 -28.18 4.23
C LEU A 2 -47.78 -28.24 3.78
N THR A 3 -47.56 -28.26 2.47
CA THR A 3 -46.25 -28.11 1.81
C THR A 3 -45.66 -26.75 2.18
N GLN A 4 -44.77 -26.71 3.18
CA GLN A 4 -43.98 -25.51 3.46
C GLN A 4 -42.86 -25.40 2.43
N SER A 5 -43.10 -24.61 1.38
CA SER A 5 -42.04 -24.10 0.51
C SER A 5 -41.30 -22.98 1.23
N TYR A 6 -39.97 -22.99 1.21
CA TYR A 6 -39.17 -21.87 1.72
C TYR A 6 -38.62 -21.07 0.54
N MET A 7 -38.62 -19.76 0.66
CA MET A 7 -37.99 -18.86 -0.32
C MET A 7 -36.56 -18.56 0.15
N LEU A 8 -35.63 -18.70 -0.76
CA LEU A 8 -34.21 -18.40 -0.56
C LEU A 8 -33.84 -17.30 -1.54
N GLN A 9 -33.26 -16.23 -1.04
CA GLN A 9 -32.75 -15.15 -1.87
C GLN A 9 -31.23 -15.15 -1.76
N GLU A 10 -30.56 -15.32 -2.90
CA GLU A 10 -29.11 -15.20 -2.99
C GLU A 10 -28.77 -13.82 -3.56
N THR A 11 -28.05 -13.04 -2.80
CA THR A 11 -27.52 -11.75 -3.24
C THR A 11 -26.03 -11.89 -3.52
N TYR A 12 -25.58 -11.20 -4.56
CA TYR A 12 -24.17 -10.88 -4.73
C TYR A 12 -23.95 -9.51 -4.08
N VAL A 13 -22.98 -9.39 -3.16
CA VAL A 13 -22.73 -8.12 -2.45
C VAL A 13 -22.56 -6.98 -3.47
N GLY A 14 -23.37 -5.92 -3.33
CA GLY A 14 -23.39 -4.78 -4.27
C GLY A 14 -24.30 -4.93 -5.50
N SER A 15 -25.04 -6.05 -5.64
CA SER A 15 -26.15 -6.20 -6.59
C SER A 15 -27.49 -5.84 -5.93
N ASN A 16 -28.35 -5.13 -6.67
CA ASN A 16 -29.69 -4.78 -6.19
C ASN A 16 -30.75 -5.85 -6.51
N GLU A 17 -30.40 -6.89 -7.27
CA GLU A 17 -31.34 -7.96 -7.65
C GLU A 17 -30.87 -9.33 -7.14
N PRO A 18 -31.62 -9.97 -6.20
CA PRO A 18 -31.32 -11.30 -5.72
C PRO A 18 -31.72 -12.38 -6.74
N THR A 19 -30.97 -13.47 -6.79
CA THR A 19 -31.42 -14.71 -7.41
C THR A 19 -32.35 -15.44 -6.44
N GLU A 20 -33.60 -15.63 -6.83
CA GLU A 20 -34.58 -16.34 -6.00
C GLU A 20 -34.57 -17.84 -6.28
N TYR A 21 -34.50 -18.62 -5.20
CA TYR A 21 -34.66 -20.06 -5.21
C TYR A 21 -35.88 -20.46 -4.38
N VAL A 22 -36.65 -21.42 -4.88
CA VAL A 22 -37.73 -22.07 -4.15
C VAL A 22 -37.23 -23.41 -3.65
N LEU A 23 -37.17 -23.58 -2.33
CA LEU A 23 -36.85 -24.85 -1.70
C LEU A 23 -38.14 -25.66 -1.54
N THR A 24 -38.28 -26.70 -2.36
CA THR A 24 -39.39 -27.66 -2.28
C THR A 24 -38.98 -28.93 -1.55
N ASN A 25 -39.90 -29.89 -1.34
CA ASN A 25 -39.61 -31.12 -0.63
C ASN A 25 -38.49 -31.99 -1.23
N GLN A 26 -38.20 -31.84 -2.53
CA GLN A 26 -37.23 -32.71 -3.22
C GLN A 26 -36.28 -31.95 -4.14
N LYS A 27 -36.47 -30.64 -4.39
CA LYS A 27 -35.66 -29.86 -5.34
C LYS A 27 -35.51 -28.40 -4.95
N LEU A 28 -34.37 -27.82 -5.29
CA LEU A 28 -34.11 -26.39 -5.35
C LEU A 28 -34.43 -25.89 -6.77
N VAL A 29 -35.38 -24.96 -6.91
CA VAL A 29 -35.82 -24.44 -8.22
C VAL A 29 -35.51 -22.95 -8.32
N THR A 30 -34.74 -22.53 -9.33
CA THR A 30 -34.44 -21.10 -9.57
C THR A 30 -35.60 -20.42 -10.32
N LYS A 31 -36.06 -19.25 -9.86
CA LYS A 31 -37.01 -18.41 -10.60
C LYS A 31 -36.27 -17.53 -11.62
N SER A 32 -36.86 -17.39 -12.81
CA SER A 32 -36.31 -16.82 -14.06
C SER A 32 -35.37 -15.61 -13.97
N LYS A 33 -34.34 -15.59 -14.84
CA LYS A 33 -33.38 -14.49 -15.08
C LYS A 33 -33.92 -13.44 -16.07
N LYS A 34 -33.98 -12.14 -15.69
CA LYS A 34 -33.91 -11.00 -16.62
C LYS A 34 -32.47 -10.47 -16.56
N LEU A 35 -31.60 -10.81 -17.52
CA LEU A 35 -30.17 -10.50 -17.41
C LEU A 35 -29.56 -10.17 -18.78
N LYS A 36 -29.33 -8.87 -19.05
CA LYS A 36 -28.29 -8.43 -20.00
C LYS A 36 -27.58 -7.15 -19.54
N LEU A 37 -28.31 -6.13 -19.09
CA LEU A 37 -27.70 -4.85 -18.71
C LEU A 37 -27.09 -4.87 -17.30
N ASP A 38 -27.81 -5.42 -16.31
CA ASP A 38 -27.32 -5.51 -14.92
C ASP A 38 -26.13 -6.47 -14.78
N SER A 39 -26.04 -7.46 -15.66
CA SER A 39 -24.87 -8.35 -15.77
C SER A 39 -23.60 -7.59 -16.14
N LEU A 40 -23.69 -6.56 -16.99
CA LEU A 40 -22.51 -5.78 -17.41
C LEU A 40 -22.05 -4.86 -16.29
N VAL A 41 -22.99 -4.23 -15.57
CA VAL A 41 -22.68 -3.40 -14.40
C VAL A 41 -22.05 -4.23 -13.30
N SER A 42 -22.58 -5.42 -13.00
CA SER A 42 -21.98 -6.34 -12.03
C SER A 42 -20.55 -6.73 -12.42
N THR A 43 -20.34 -7.15 -13.68
CA THR A 43 -18.99 -7.47 -14.16
C THR A 43 -18.05 -6.27 -14.09
N ALA A 44 -18.52 -5.07 -14.44
CA ALA A 44 -17.70 -3.85 -14.34
C ALA A 44 -17.30 -3.54 -12.89
N LYS A 45 -18.22 -3.72 -11.92
CA LYS A 45 -17.89 -3.62 -10.50
C LYS A 45 -16.84 -4.66 -10.09
N ASP A 46 -16.97 -5.91 -10.53
CA ASP A 46 -16.01 -6.97 -10.20
C ASP A 46 -14.61 -6.73 -10.79
N VAL A 47 -14.55 -6.13 -11.98
CA VAL A 47 -13.28 -5.82 -12.64
C VAL A 47 -12.60 -4.63 -11.96
N PHE A 48 -13.34 -3.56 -11.67
CA PHE A 48 -12.74 -2.27 -11.29
C PHE A 48 -12.90 -1.87 -9.82
N LEU A 49 -13.80 -2.49 -9.05
CA LEU A 49 -14.00 -2.16 -7.63
C LEU A 49 -13.46 -3.27 -6.71
N PRO A 50 -13.00 -2.92 -5.50
CA PRO A 50 -12.54 -3.90 -4.52
C PRO A 50 -13.66 -4.83 -4.05
N GLN A 51 -13.26 -6.00 -3.59
CA GLN A 51 -14.16 -7.01 -3.08
C GLN A 51 -14.89 -6.51 -1.84
N GLY A 52 -16.21 -6.65 -1.81
CA GLY A 52 -17.03 -6.15 -0.69
C GLY A 52 -17.34 -4.66 -0.75
N TYR A 53 -17.11 -4.00 -1.89
CA TYR A 53 -17.54 -2.62 -2.12
C TYR A 53 -19.07 -2.48 -1.93
N PRO A 54 -19.55 -1.41 -1.26
CA PRO A 54 -18.79 -0.24 -0.80
C PRO A 54 -18.14 -0.38 0.58
N ASP A 55 -18.52 -1.37 1.38
CA ASP A 55 -18.15 -1.44 2.81
C ASP A 55 -16.69 -1.85 3.07
N SER A 56 -16.00 -2.38 2.05
CA SER A 56 -14.59 -2.74 2.13
C SER A 56 -13.64 -1.56 1.92
N VAL A 57 -14.16 -0.39 1.54
CA VAL A 57 -13.37 0.82 1.32
C VAL A 57 -13.92 2.04 2.05
N SER A 58 -13.11 3.10 2.15
CA SER A 58 -13.57 4.40 2.66
C SER A 58 -14.67 5.00 1.77
N ALA A 59 -15.58 5.77 2.37
CA ALA A 59 -16.70 6.40 1.66
C ALA A 59 -16.25 7.39 0.56
N ASP A 60 -15.03 7.93 0.65
CA ASP A 60 -14.43 8.84 -0.33
C ASP A 60 -13.78 8.12 -1.54
N TYR A 61 -13.64 6.79 -1.50
CA TYR A 61 -12.92 6.01 -2.51
C TYR A 61 -13.41 6.28 -3.94
N LEU A 62 -14.72 6.14 -4.19
CA LEU A 62 -15.26 6.28 -5.54
C LEU A 62 -15.09 7.71 -6.07
N THR A 63 -15.32 8.72 -5.23
CA THR A 63 -15.16 10.12 -5.61
C THR A 63 -13.70 10.42 -5.94
N TYR A 64 -12.76 9.94 -5.13
CA TYR A 64 -11.33 10.03 -5.41
C TYR A 64 -11.00 9.39 -6.76
N GLN A 65 -11.45 8.15 -6.98
CA GLN A 65 -11.12 7.39 -8.18
C GLN A 65 -11.66 8.00 -9.48
N ILE A 66 -12.83 8.64 -9.45
CA ILE A 66 -13.37 9.37 -10.61
C ILE A 66 -12.43 10.52 -11.00
N TRP A 67 -11.98 11.31 -10.03
CA TRP A 67 -11.08 12.43 -10.29
C TRP A 67 -9.66 11.98 -10.61
N ASP A 68 -9.17 10.91 -9.99
CA ASP A 68 -7.87 10.31 -10.28
C ASP A 68 -7.83 9.70 -11.69
N THR A 69 -8.92 9.08 -12.13
CA THR A 69 -9.11 8.62 -13.52
C THR A 69 -9.05 9.79 -14.50
N ALA A 70 -9.77 10.89 -14.21
CA ALA A 70 -9.77 12.07 -15.08
C ALA A 70 -8.39 12.72 -15.17
N GLN A 71 -7.67 12.84 -14.05
CA GLN A 71 -6.32 13.40 -14.05
C GLN A 71 -5.33 12.49 -14.80
N ALA A 72 -5.40 11.17 -14.62
CA ALA A 72 -4.54 10.21 -15.30
C ALA A 72 -4.70 10.28 -16.83
N PHE A 73 -5.93 10.50 -17.31
CA PHE A 73 -6.19 10.71 -18.73
C PHE A 73 -5.46 11.94 -19.27
N CYS A 74 -5.55 13.08 -18.57
CA CYS A 74 -4.84 14.30 -18.95
C CYS A 74 -3.31 14.10 -18.95
N SER A 75 -2.78 13.45 -17.91
CA SER A 75 -1.36 13.16 -17.76
C SER A 75 -0.82 12.22 -18.85
N SER A 76 -1.63 11.24 -19.27
CA SER A 76 -1.31 10.33 -20.38
C SER A 76 -1.10 11.08 -21.71
N LEU A 77 -1.92 12.10 -21.98
CA LEU A 77 -1.83 12.92 -23.19
C LEU A 77 -0.59 13.84 -23.17
N THR A 78 -0.31 14.52 -22.06
CA THR A 78 0.89 15.37 -21.94
C THR A 78 2.18 14.56 -21.98
N SER A 79 2.19 13.38 -21.36
CA SER A 79 3.33 12.45 -21.34
C SER A 79 3.68 11.91 -22.73
N ALA A 80 2.69 11.70 -23.61
CA ALA A 80 2.94 11.27 -24.98
C ALA A 80 3.66 12.35 -25.82
N LEU A 81 3.29 13.63 -25.63
CA LEU A 81 3.97 14.76 -26.28
C LEU A 81 5.43 14.88 -25.80
N ALA A 82 5.65 14.78 -24.48
CA ALA A 82 7.00 14.80 -23.91
C ALA A 82 7.86 13.62 -24.36
N SER A 83 7.29 12.41 -24.42
CA SER A 83 8.01 11.21 -24.89
C SER A 83 8.56 11.39 -26.31
N ARG A 84 7.75 11.96 -27.22
CA ARG A 84 8.19 12.31 -28.58
C ARG A 84 9.33 13.34 -28.58
N ALA A 85 9.24 14.37 -27.73
CA ALA A 85 10.27 15.40 -27.61
C ALA A 85 11.59 14.83 -27.08
N VAL A 86 11.54 13.95 -26.08
CA VAL A 86 12.71 13.26 -25.51
C VAL A 86 13.41 12.39 -26.55
N LEU A 87 12.66 11.61 -27.35
CA LEU A 87 13.23 10.81 -28.43
C LEU A 87 13.93 11.69 -29.49
N THR A 88 13.30 12.80 -29.87
CA THR A 88 13.93 13.82 -30.73
C THR A 88 15.21 14.36 -30.10
N GLY A 89 15.20 14.66 -28.80
CA GLY A 89 16.35 15.15 -28.05
C GLY A 89 17.54 14.18 -28.00
N TYR A 90 17.28 12.87 -28.02
CA TYR A 90 18.32 11.83 -28.12
C TYR A 90 18.86 11.63 -29.54
N GLY A 91 18.28 12.27 -30.56
CA GLY A 91 18.69 12.09 -31.95
C GLY A 91 18.05 10.90 -32.64
N VAL A 92 16.90 10.41 -32.13
CA VAL A 92 16.12 9.39 -32.85
C VAL A 92 15.64 10.00 -34.17
N GLY A 93 16.13 9.48 -35.29
CA GLY A 93 15.87 10.00 -36.64
C GLY A 93 16.95 10.92 -37.19
N ASP A 94 18.07 11.13 -36.48
CA ASP A 94 19.24 11.87 -36.96
C ASP A 94 20.35 10.91 -37.42
N GLN A 95 20.84 11.08 -38.65
CA GLN A 95 21.90 10.25 -39.24
C GLN A 95 23.27 10.42 -38.53
N GLY A 96 23.48 11.50 -37.79
CA GLY A 96 24.70 11.75 -37.02
C GLY A 96 24.67 11.21 -35.57
N ALA A 97 23.55 10.67 -35.10
CA ALA A 97 23.39 10.26 -33.71
C ALA A 97 24.06 8.92 -33.39
N SER A 98 24.89 8.89 -32.35
CA SER A 98 25.55 7.67 -31.88
C SER A 98 24.71 6.91 -30.86
N VAL A 99 24.46 5.63 -31.12
CA VAL A 99 23.79 4.71 -30.18
C VAL A 99 24.53 4.64 -28.84
N ALA A 100 25.86 4.67 -28.85
CA ALA A 100 26.66 4.67 -27.64
C ALA A 100 26.51 5.98 -26.85
N ALA A 101 26.47 7.14 -27.53
CA ALA A 101 26.25 8.43 -26.88
C ALA A 101 24.84 8.54 -26.30
N ALA A 102 23.82 8.08 -27.02
CA ALA A 102 22.44 8.03 -26.54
C ALA A 102 22.30 7.09 -25.32
N THR A 103 22.95 5.93 -25.36
CA THR A 103 23.00 4.99 -24.22
C THR A 103 23.66 5.64 -23.00
N LEU A 104 24.80 6.32 -23.18
CA LEU A 104 25.48 7.01 -22.08
C LEU A 104 24.63 8.15 -21.50
N ALA A 105 23.99 8.95 -22.36
CA ALA A 105 23.08 10.01 -21.92
C ALA A 105 21.87 9.47 -21.15
N TRP A 106 21.32 8.34 -21.58
CA TRP A 106 20.25 7.64 -20.88
C TRP A 106 20.69 7.13 -19.50
N LEU A 107 21.87 6.50 -19.40
CA LEU A 107 22.42 6.02 -18.13
C LEU A 107 22.77 7.18 -17.17
N LEU A 108 23.32 8.29 -17.68
CA LEU A 108 23.61 9.48 -16.89
C LEU A 108 22.33 10.10 -16.32
N ARG A 109 21.30 10.25 -17.16
CA ARG A 109 19.98 10.72 -16.76
C ARG A 109 19.41 9.86 -15.63
N ASP A 110 19.41 8.54 -15.82
CA ASP A 110 18.85 7.60 -14.85
C ASP A 110 19.65 7.62 -13.53
N GLY A 111 20.99 7.69 -13.60
CA GLY A 111 21.86 7.85 -12.44
C GLY A 111 21.58 9.13 -11.64
N CYS A 112 21.39 10.27 -12.31
CA CYS A 112 20.97 11.53 -11.65
C CYS A 112 19.63 11.38 -10.94
N GLY A 113 18.65 10.73 -11.59
CA GLY A 113 17.35 10.43 -10.99
C GLY A 113 17.45 9.54 -9.74
N MET A 114 18.31 8.51 -9.75
CA MET A 114 18.53 7.65 -8.58
C MET A 114 19.10 8.43 -7.38
N VAL A 115 20.06 9.33 -7.60
CA VAL A 115 20.60 10.20 -6.54
C VAL A 115 19.50 11.15 -6.01
N GLY A 116 18.71 11.74 -6.89
CA GLY A 116 17.58 12.60 -6.51
C GLY A 116 16.55 11.89 -5.63
N ARG A 117 16.21 10.63 -5.95
CA ARG A 117 15.29 9.79 -5.15
C ARG A 117 15.78 9.62 -3.71
N ILE A 118 17.03 9.20 -3.52
CA ILE A 118 17.61 8.94 -2.19
C ILE A 118 17.64 10.23 -1.37
N LEU A 119 18.06 11.35 -1.97
CA LEU A 119 18.11 12.65 -1.28
C LEU A 119 16.72 13.11 -0.83
N PHE A 120 15.70 12.96 -1.68
CA PHE A 120 14.34 13.36 -1.33
C PHE A 120 13.73 12.50 -0.23
N ALA A 121 13.86 11.17 -0.34
CA ALA A 121 13.36 10.26 0.68
C ALA A 121 14.06 10.45 2.03
N TRP A 122 15.35 10.82 2.03
CA TRP A 122 16.07 11.20 3.25
C TRP A 122 15.51 12.48 3.89
N LEU A 123 15.30 13.53 3.09
CA LEU A 123 14.90 14.85 3.60
C LEU A 123 13.41 14.96 3.96
N TYR A 124 12.55 14.27 3.21
CA TYR A 124 11.09 14.48 3.28
C TYR A 124 10.27 13.20 3.51
N GLY A 125 10.87 12.00 3.52
CA GLY A 125 10.14 10.73 3.65
C GLY A 125 9.16 10.69 4.83
N THR A 126 9.57 11.20 5.98
CA THR A 126 8.75 11.25 7.20
C THR A 126 7.56 12.22 7.11
N ALA A 127 7.66 13.24 6.24
CA ALA A 127 6.60 14.21 6.01
C ALA A 127 5.48 13.70 5.11
N LEU A 128 5.75 12.61 4.37
CA LEU A 128 4.82 12.03 3.41
C LEU A 128 3.62 11.37 4.11
N ASP A 129 3.76 10.89 5.35
CA ASP A 129 2.62 10.34 6.11
C ASP A 129 1.69 11.44 6.63
N TRP A 130 2.23 12.46 7.30
CA TRP A 130 1.41 13.46 7.98
C TRP A 130 0.90 14.60 7.08
N ASP A 131 1.59 14.93 5.98
CA ASP A 131 1.12 15.93 5.00
C ASP A 131 0.82 15.30 3.63
N CYS A 132 0.37 14.03 3.63
CA CYS A 132 0.21 13.22 2.42
C CYS A 132 -0.62 13.92 1.32
N LYS A 133 -1.71 14.61 1.68
CA LYS A 133 -2.54 15.36 0.72
C LYS A 133 -1.77 16.44 -0.02
N ARG A 134 -0.99 17.24 0.71
CA ARG A 134 -0.16 18.28 0.11
C ARG A 134 0.91 17.69 -0.78
N TYR A 135 1.57 16.64 -0.33
CA TYR A 135 2.62 15.98 -1.09
C TYR A 135 2.07 15.25 -2.33
N ARG A 136 0.85 14.71 -2.29
CA ARG A 136 0.16 14.18 -3.46
C ARG A 136 -0.09 15.28 -4.50
N LEU A 137 -0.53 16.46 -4.06
CA LEU A 137 -0.71 17.62 -4.92
C LEU A 137 0.62 18.13 -5.50
N LEU A 138 1.66 18.21 -4.65
CA LEU A 138 2.99 18.63 -5.06
C LEU A 138 3.62 17.65 -6.06
N ALA A 139 3.42 16.34 -5.89
CA ALA A 139 3.92 15.32 -6.80
C ALA A 139 3.43 15.56 -8.23
N ASP A 140 2.15 15.87 -8.43
CA ASP A 140 1.63 16.07 -9.78
C ASP A 140 2.05 17.42 -10.37
N VAL A 141 2.20 18.47 -9.55
CA VAL A 141 2.82 19.73 -10.00
C VAL A 141 4.26 19.51 -10.46
N LEU A 142 5.04 18.71 -9.72
CA LEU A 142 6.40 18.33 -10.10
C LEU A 142 6.41 17.43 -11.34
N ASN A 143 5.40 16.56 -11.51
CA ASN A 143 5.24 15.73 -12.69
C ASN A 143 5.04 16.58 -13.94
N ASP A 144 4.10 17.53 -13.89
CA ASP A 144 3.84 18.44 -15.00
C ASP A 144 5.05 19.33 -15.31
N LEU A 145 5.77 19.77 -14.28
CA LEU A 145 7.04 20.49 -14.48
C LEU A 145 8.07 19.62 -15.20
N ALA A 146 8.21 18.35 -14.82
CA ALA A 146 9.15 17.45 -15.49
C ALA A 146 8.76 17.16 -16.94
N ILE A 147 7.46 16.93 -17.20
CA ILE A 147 6.92 16.75 -18.55
C ILE A 147 7.15 18.01 -19.39
N LEU A 148 6.99 19.21 -18.81
CA LEU A 148 7.30 20.46 -19.49
C LEU A 148 8.78 20.58 -19.85
N ILE A 149 9.69 20.26 -18.91
CA ILE A 149 11.13 20.28 -19.16
C ILE A 149 11.50 19.31 -20.29
N GLN A 150 10.88 18.12 -20.32
CA GLN A 150 11.04 17.13 -21.38
C GLN A 150 10.50 17.62 -22.73
N LEU A 151 9.30 18.21 -22.74
CA LEU A 151 8.69 18.77 -23.94
C LEU A 151 9.55 19.85 -24.59
N LEU A 152 10.22 20.67 -23.77
CA LEU A 152 11.08 21.77 -24.21
C LEU A 152 12.54 21.34 -24.45
N CYS A 153 12.93 20.09 -24.16
CA CYS A 153 14.31 19.66 -24.29
C CYS A 153 14.92 19.85 -25.69
N PRO A 154 14.18 19.72 -26.82
CA PRO A 154 14.74 19.96 -28.15
C PRO A 154 15.15 21.41 -28.39
N LEU A 155 14.68 22.37 -27.58
CA LEU A 155 15.05 23.78 -27.68
C LEU A 155 16.40 24.08 -27.00
N ALA A 156 16.93 23.15 -26.21
CA ALA A 156 18.17 23.36 -25.46
C ALA A 156 19.44 23.29 -26.33
N GLY A 157 19.36 22.68 -27.50
CA GLY A 157 20.49 22.54 -28.43
C GLY A 157 20.30 21.40 -29.43
N PRO A 158 21.34 21.10 -30.23
CA PRO A 158 21.32 19.96 -31.15
C PRO A 158 21.05 18.62 -30.43
N PRO A 159 20.44 17.64 -31.09
CA PRO A 159 20.22 16.31 -30.52
C PRO A 159 21.50 15.69 -29.97
N GLY A 160 21.41 15.04 -28.81
CA GLY A 160 22.55 14.42 -28.13
C GLY A 160 23.60 15.39 -27.55
N SER A 161 23.41 16.71 -27.69
CA SER A 161 24.34 17.69 -27.13
C SER A 161 24.35 17.68 -25.59
N PRO A 162 25.46 18.06 -24.94
CA PRO A 162 25.54 18.11 -23.47
C PRO A 162 24.45 18.98 -22.82
N ALA A 163 23.98 20.03 -23.51
CA ALA A 163 22.90 20.89 -23.03
C ALA A 163 21.56 20.14 -22.95
N VAL A 164 21.20 19.37 -23.99
CA VAL A 164 19.99 18.53 -23.99
C VAL A 164 20.08 17.46 -22.90
N VAL A 165 21.24 16.82 -22.75
CA VAL A 165 21.45 15.81 -21.69
C VAL A 165 21.29 16.44 -20.30
N ALA A 166 21.85 17.63 -20.06
CA ALA A 166 21.69 18.34 -18.79
C ALA A 166 20.22 18.65 -18.47
N VAL A 167 19.45 19.12 -19.45
CA VAL A 167 18.01 19.38 -19.29
C VAL A 167 17.24 18.09 -18.98
N LEU A 168 17.56 16.98 -19.67
CA LEU A 168 16.95 15.68 -19.39
C LEU A 168 17.33 15.13 -18.01
N CYS A 169 18.56 15.35 -17.53
CA CYS A 169 18.96 15.01 -16.17
C CYS A 169 18.15 15.80 -15.13
N ILE A 170 17.91 17.09 -15.35
CA ILE A 170 17.05 17.91 -14.47
C ILE A 170 15.63 17.34 -14.45
N ALA A 171 15.03 17.08 -15.62
CA ALA A 171 13.71 16.45 -15.69
C ALA A 171 13.67 15.10 -14.96
N SER A 172 14.72 14.30 -15.09
CA SER A 172 14.81 13.00 -14.44
C SER A 172 14.96 13.09 -12.92
N VAL A 173 15.68 14.10 -12.41
CA VAL A 173 15.71 14.39 -10.97
C VAL A 173 14.32 14.79 -10.51
N THR A 174 13.60 15.65 -11.24
CA THR A 174 12.23 16.03 -10.90
C THR A 174 11.29 14.83 -10.88
N LEU A 175 11.28 13.98 -11.93
CA LEU A 175 10.50 12.74 -11.97
C LEU A 175 10.86 11.76 -10.84
N ALA A 176 12.13 11.72 -10.46
CA ALA A 176 12.57 10.95 -9.31
C ALA A 176 11.90 11.41 -8.01
N LEU A 177 11.77 12.72 -7.78
CA LEU A 177 11.02 13.26 -6.64
C LEU A 177 9.55 12.84 -6.70
N VAL A 178 8.92 12.95 -7.88
CA VAL A 178 7.53 12.54 -8.14
C VAL A 178 7.35 11.06 -7.80
N THR A 179 8.30 10.21 -8.17
CA THR A 179 8.22 8.76 -7.93
C THR A 179 8.17 8.45 -6.43
N VAL A 180 9.03 9.07 -5.62
CA VAL A 180 9.02 8.88 -4.16
C VAL A 180 7.75 9.48 -3.55
N CYS A 181 7.46 10.73 -3.90
CA CYS A 181 6.36 11.49 -3.33
C CYS A 181 5.00 10.89 -3.68
N GLY A 182 4.76 10.64 -4.96
CA GLY A 182 3.54 10.02 -5.48
C GLY A 182 3.37 8.58 -5.00
N GLY A 183 4.44 7.76 -5.04
CA GLY A 183 4.38 6.39 -4.55
C GLY A 183 4.06 6.28 -3.06
N ALA A 184 4.76 7.04 -2.22
CA ALA A 184 4.57 7.02 -0.78
C ALA A 184 3.20 7.60 -0.36
N THR A 185 2.76 8.70 -0.97
CA THR A 185 1.44 9.28 -0.66
C THR A 185 0.29 8.43 -1.18
N ARG A 186 0.45 7.76 -2.34
CA ARG A 186 -0.50 6.74 -2.81
C ARG A 186 -0.60 5.59 -1.81
N ALA A 187 0.50 5.10 -1.25
CA ALA A 187 0.48 4.07 -0.21
C ALA A 187 -0.30 4.52 1.03
N ALA A 188 -0.13 5.77 1.49
CA ALA A 188 -0.93 6.32 2.59
C ALA A 188 -2.42 6.44 2.25
N PHE A 189 -2.76 6.83 1.01
CA PHE A 189 -4.16 6.91 0.56
C PHE A 189 -4.79 5.52 0.46
N THR A 190 -4.08 4.54 -0.11
CA THR A 190 -4.53 3.15 -0.17
C THR A 190 -4.73 2.58 1.25
N MET A 191 -3.88 2.94 2.21
CA MET A 191 -4.07 2.56 3.62
C MET A 191 -5.34 3.16 4.23
N HIS A 192 -5.64 4.43 3.96
CA HIS A 192 -6.90 5.05 4.38
C HIS A 192 -8.12 4.39 3.71
N GLN A 193 -7.97 4.02 2.44
CA GLN A 193 -9.03 3.43 1.63
C GLN A 193 -9.29 1.96 1.95
N ALA A 194 -8.29 1.18 2.35
CA ALA A 194 -8.46 -0.24 2.66
C ALA A 194 -9.05 -0.43 4.07
N ARG A 195 -10.35 -0.75 4.18
CA ARG A 195 -11.06 -0.86 5.48
C ARG A 195 -11.13 -2.28 6.04
N GLN A 196 -10.74 -3.29 5.25
CA GLN A 196 -10.81 -4.70 5.65
C GLN A 196 -9.46 -5.43 5.50
N HIS A 197 -8.33 -4.69 5.62
CA HIS A 197 -6.97 -5.17 5.31
C HIS A 197 -6.88 -5.83 3.91
N ASN A 198 -7.66 -5.30 2.98
CA ASN A 198 -7.73 -5.67 1.56
C ASN A 198 -6.80 -4.78 0.72
N MET A 199 -5.59 -4.51 1.22
CA MET A 199 -4.70 -3.51 0.60
C MET A 199 -4.21 -3.95 -0.78
N ALA A 200 -3.92 -5.24 -0.95
CA ALA A 200 -3.50 -5.78 -2.24
C ALA A 200 -4.65 -5.69 -3.26
N ASP A 201 -5.87 -6.02 -2.87
CA ASP A 201 -7.04 -5.90 -3.75
C ASP A 201 -7.31 -4.45 -4.13
N VAL A 202 -7.35 -3.51 -3.17
CA VAL A 202 -7.52 -2.08 -3.46
C VAL A 202 -6.44 -1.59 -4.43
N SER A 203 -5.17 -1.96 -4.20
CA SER A 203 -4.05 -1.62 -5.09
C SER A 203 -4.18 -2.24 -6.48
N ALA A 204 -4.63 -3.49 -6.59
CA ALA A 204 -4.82 -4.17 -7.88
C ALA A 204 -5.97 -3.55 -8.70
N LYS A 205 -7.05 -3.14 -8.03
CA LYS A 205 -8.20 -2.46 -8.67
C LYS A 205 -7.85 -1.04 -9.11
N ASP A 206 -7.15 -0.31 -8.26
CA ASP A 206 -6.58 1.00 -8.58
C ASP A 206 -5.65 0.92 -9.83
N ALA A 207 -4.75 -0.05 -9.86
CA ALA A 207 -3.90 -0.30 -11.03
C ALA A 207 -4.71 -0.66 -12.30
N SER A 208 -5.85 -1.34 -12.16
CA SER A 208 -6.73 -1.69 -13.28
C SER A 208 -7.46 -0.47 -13.84
N GLN A 209 -7.93 0.42 -12.96
CA GLN A 209 -8.57 1.67 -13.34
C GLN A 209 -7.59 2.57 -14.09
N GLU A 210 -6.39 2.79 -13.54
CA GLU A 210 -5.33 3.55 -14.21
C GLU A 210 -4.96 2.95 -15.57
N THR A 211 -4.90 1.61 -15.66
CA THR A 211 -4.57 0.91 -16.90
C THR A 211 -5.66 1.06 -17.96
N LEU A 212 -6.94 1.02 -17.57
CA LEU A 212 -8.05 1.28 -18.49
C LEU A 212 -7.94 2.69 -19.08
N VAL A 213 -7.68 3.68 -18.24
CA VAL A 213 -7.53 5.08 -18.68
C VAL A 213 -6.35 5.22 -19.63
N ASN A 214 -5.22 4.60 -19.32
CA ASN A 214 -4.04 4.61 -20.19
C ASN A 214 -4.30 3.92 -21.54
N LEU A 215 -5.13 2.86 -21.58
CA LEU A 215 -5.53 2.22 -22.83
C LEU A 215 -6.38 3.17 -23.69
N VAL A 216 -7.33 3.88 -23.07
CA VAL A 216 -8.12 4.93 -23.75
C VAL A 216 -7.20 6.05 -24.23
N GLY A 217 -6.30 6.53 -23.37
CA GLY A 217 -5.30 7.55 -23.68
C GLY A 217 -4.40 7.14 -24.84
N LEU A 218 -3.98 5.87 -24.90
CA LEU A 218 -3.19 5.31 -26.00
C LEU A 218 -3.95 5.40 -27.33
N VAL A 219 -5.22 4.96 -27.37
CA VAL A 219 -6.06 5.04 -28.57
C VAL A 219 -6.24 6.48 -29.04
N VAL A 220 -6.47 7.40 -28.10
CA VAL A 220 -6.56 8.84 -28.42
C VAL A 220 -5.22 9.35 -28.94
N ASN A 221 -4.11 9.07 -28.25
CA ASN A 221 -2.77 9.50 -28.62
C ASN A 221 -2.35 9.05 -30.03
N LEU A 222 -2.77 7.87 -30.48
CA LEU A 222 -2.47 7.37 -31.83
C LEU A 222 -3.03 8.25 -32.95
N THR A 223 -4.15 8.93 -32.71
CA THR A 223 -4.74 9.87 -33.66
C THR A 223 -4.35 11.32 -33.36
N PHE A 224 -4.17 11.64 -32.09
CA PHE A 224 -3.97 12.98 -31.57
C PHE A 224 -2.53 13.50 -31.71
N VAL A 225 -1.53 12.70 -31.33
CA VAL A 225 -0.10 13.11 -31.32
C VAL A 225 0.45 13.45 -32.72
N PRO A 226 0.11 12.74 -33.80
CA PRO A 226 0.57 13.09 -35.14
C PRO A 226 0.08 14.46 -35.63
N LEU A 227 -1.08 14.91 -35.15
CA LEU A 227 -1.69 16.19 -35.54
C LEU A 227 -1.08 17.39 -34.80
N ILE A 228 -0.32 17.15 -33.74
CA ILE A 228 0.28 18.19 -32.90
C ILE A 228 1.76 18.29 -33.24
N THR A 229 2.10 19.29 -34.04
CA THR A 229 3.47 19.58 -34.46
C THR A 229 3.84 21.03 -34.23
N GLY A 230 5.11 21.26 -33.89
CA GLY A 230 5.66 22.60 -33.72
C GLY A 230 5.04 23.35 -32.53
N PRO A 231 4.79 24.67 -32.64
CA PRO A 231 4.45 25.53 -31.49
C PRO A 231 3.09 25.20 -30.85
N VAL A 232 2.22 24.43 -31.52
CA VAL A 232 0.89 24.03 -31.01
C VAL A 232 0.98 23.06 -29.82
N ALA A 233 2.12 22.38 -29.65
CA ALA A 233 2.30 21.43 -28.55
C ALA A 233 2.22 22.09 -27.16
N VAL A 234 2.73 23.32 -27.01
CA VAL A 234 2.75 24.02 -25.71
C VAL A 234 1.35 24.47 -25.27
N PRO A 235 0.51 25.11 -26.11
CA PRO A 235 -0.88 25.39 -25.76
C PRO A 235 -1.68 24.14 -25.40
N VAL A 236 -1.53 23.04 -26.16
CA VAL A 236 -2.19 21.77 -25.85
C VAL A 236 -1.73 21.22 -24.50
N PHE A 237 -0.42 21.24 -24.24
CA PHE A 237 0.15 20.88 -22.95
C PHE A 237 -0.48 21.70 -21.82
N ILE A 238 -0.60 23.03 -21.95
CA ILE A 238 -1.19 23.90 -20.92
C ILE A 238 -2.65 23.51 -20.63
N ILE A 239 -3.45 23.18 -21.64
CA ILE A 239 -4.86 22.77 -21.47
C ILE A 239 -4.94 21.48 -20.66
N PHE A 240 -4.21 20.43 -21.06
CA PHE A 240 -4.25 19.15 -20.37
C PHE A 240 -3.61 19.20 -18.99
N THR A 241 -2.53 19.95 -18.81
CA THR A 241 -1.92 20.21 -17.50
C THR A 241 -2.89 20.94 -16.57
N SER A 242 -3.67 21.90 -17.08
CA SER A 242 -4.72 22.55 -16.28
C SER A 242 -5.80 21.57 -15.83
N GLY A 243 -6.21 20.66 -16.73
CA GLY A 243 -7.15 19.57 -16.40
C GLY A 243 -6.57 18.58 -15.39
N HIS A 244 -5.29 18.21 -15.52
CA HIS A 244 -4.57 17.32 -14.61
C HIS A 244 -4.51 17.90 -13.19
N ILE A 245 -4.03 19.14 -13.03
CA ILE A 245 -3.96 19.82 -11.72
C ILE A 245 -5.34 20.02 -11.10
N PHE A 246 -6.36 20.37 -11.90
CA PHE A 246 -7.73 20.49 -11.41
C PHE A 246 -8.30 19.15 -10.93
N GLY A 247 -8.13 18.09 -11.73
CA GLY A 247 -8.52 16.73 -11.36
C GLY A 247 -7.87 16.29 -10.04
N ASN A 248 -6.57 16.53 -9.90
CA ASN A 248 -5.86 16.24 -8.65
C ASN A 248 -6.40 17.01 -7.46
N TRP A 249 -6.64 18.32 -7.62
CA TRP A 249 -7.20 19.16 -6.58
C TRP A 249 -8.54 18.60 -6.08
N CYS A 250 -9.42 18.22 -7.00
CA CYS A 250 -10.69 17.59 -6.67
C CYS A 250 -10.52 16.21 -6.02
N ALA A 251 -9.60 15.38 -6.52
CA ALA A 251 -9.31 14.06 -5.96
C ALA A 251 -8.84 14.18 -4.50
N VAL A 252 -7.79 14.96 -4.24
CA VAL A 252 -7.22 15.16 -2.90
C VAL A 252 -8.22 15.82 -1.94
N ARG A 253 -9.05 16.76 -2.42
CA ARG A 253 -10.11 17.38 -1.62
C ARG A 253 -11.23 16.42 -1.23
N SER A 254 -11.47 15.37 -2.02
CA SER A 254 -12.51 14.39 -1.70
C SER A 254 -12.13 13.46 -0.54
N VAL A 255 -10.83 13.25 -0.29
CA VAL A 255 -10.33 12.30 0.72
C VAL A 255 -10.50 12.88 2.13
N ALA A 256 -11.36 12.28 2.95
CA ALA A 256 -11.66 12.72 4.30
C ALA A 256 -10.92 11.86 5.34
N MET A 257 -9.66 12.19 5.61
CA MET A 257 -8.83 11.42 6.55
C MET A 257 -9.23 11.66 8.01
N GLU A 258 -9.41 10.57 8.75
CA GLU A 258 -9.72 10.57 10.19
C GLU A 258 -8.50 10.84 11.08
N THR A 259 -7.30 10.79 10.50
CA THR A 259 -6.03 11.05 11.17
C THR A 259 -5.72 12.54 11.24
N LEU A 260 -5.27 12.97 12.42
CA LEU A 260 -4.84 14.35 12.65
C LEU A 260 -3.46 14.59 12.06
N ASN A 261 -3.35 15.65 11.27
CA ASN A 261 -2.08 16.31 10.94
C ASN A 261 -2.03 17.70 11.61
N PRO A 262 -0.91 18.43 11.55
CA PRO A 262 -0.82 19.75 12.19
C PRO A 262 -1.93 20.73 11.76
N SER A 263 -2.29 20.78 10.47
CA SER A 263 -3.31 21.73 9.96
C SER A 263 -4.73 21.35 10.39
N ARG A 264 -5.09 20.06 10.32
CA ARG A 264 -6.38 19.54 10.80
C ARG A 264 -6.50 19.74 12.30
N LEU A 265 -5.44 19.45 13.06
CA LEU A 265 -5.42 19.68 14.49
C LEU A 265 -5.62 21.16 14.83
N HIS A 266 -4.95 22.08 14.12
CA HIS A 266 -5.17 23.52 14.28
C HIS A 266 -6.66 23.90 14.09
N LEU A 267 -7.28 23.44 12.99
CA LEU A 267 -8.70 23.72 12.71
C LEU A 267 -9.62 23.16 13.80
N VAL A 268 -9.34 21.95 14.28
CA VAL A 268 -10.11 21.33 15.35
C VAL A 268 -9.93 22.08 16.67
N VAL A 269 -8.71 22.49 17.04
CA VAL A 269 -8.47 23.30 18.25
C VAL A 269 -9.17 24.66 18.15
N VAL A 270 -9.18 25.30 16.98
CA VAL A 270 -9.94 26.55 16.76
C VAL A 270 -11.43 26.33 17.03
N SER A 271 -12.02 25.26 16.49
CA SER A 271 -13.44 24.94 16.72
C SER A 271 -13.74 24.61 18.19
N PHE A 272 -12.84 23.88 18.85
CA PHE A 272 -12.93 23.55 20.28
C PHE A 272 -12.96 24.81 21.14
N VAL A 273 -12.01 25.71 20.92
CA VAL A 273 -11.94 26.97 21.67
C VAL A 273 -13.16 27.85 21.36
N ALA A 274 -13.55 27.97 20.10
CA ALA A 274 -14.72 28.76 19.71
C ALA A 274 -16.04 28.24 20.32
N SER A 275 -16.16 26.92 20.58
CA SER A 275 -17.35 26.30 21.16
C SER A 275 -17.50 26.51 22.68
N GLY A 276 -16.51 27.13 23.33
CA GLY A 276 -16.44 27.16 24.80
C GLY A 276 -15.90 25.84 25.38
N GLY A 277 -15.10 25.08 24.63
CA GLY A 277 -14.49 23.83 25.09
C GLY A 277 -15.44 22.63 25.09
N ARG A 278 -16.48 22.66 24.25
CA ARG A 278 -17.58 21.67 24.27
C ARG A 278 -17.64 20.75 23.06
N ALA A 279 -17.21 21.22 21.88
CA ALA A 279 -17.36 20.50 20.62
C ALA A 279 -16.20 20.77 19.66
N CYS A 280 -15.89 19.79 18.81
CA CYS A 280 -14.95 19.90 17.71
C CYS A 280 -15.69 19.79 16.38
N SER A 281 -15.21 20.47 15.34
CA SER A 281 -15.67 20.27 13.96
C SER A 281 -15.38 18.83 13.50
N GLY A 282 -16.31 18.26 12.75
CA GLY A 282 -16.20 16.88 12.24
C GLY A 282 -15.19 16.74 11.11
N VAL A 283 -14.80 15.50 10.81
CA VAL A 283 -13.81 15.17 9.74
C VAL A 283 -14.18 15.79 8.39
N ALA A 284 -15.45 15.70 7.97
CA ALA A 284 -15.90 16.24 6.69
C ALA A 284 -15.83 17.78 6.61
N GLU A 285 -16.17 18.47 7.70
CA GLU A 285 -16.14 19.93 7.79
C GLU A 285 -14.70 20.46 7.74
N VAL A 286 -13.80 19.81 8.49
CA VAL A 286 -12.37 20.15 8.49
C VAL A 286 -11.74 19.83 7.14
N ASN A 287 -12.11 18.73 6.49
CA ASN A 287 -11.61 18.39 5.15
C ASN A 287 -11.92 19.49 4.10
N GLN A 288 -13.10 20.10 4.15
CA GLN A 288 -13.46 21.22 3.27
C GLN A 288 -12.64 22.48 3.58
N SER A 289 -12.24 22.67 4.83
CA SER A 289 -11.49 23.84 5.30
C SER A 289 -9.97 23.65 5.30
N GLU A 290 -9.48 22.42 5.13
CA GLU A 290 -8.06 22.06 5.19
C GLU A 290 -7.26 22.82 4.11
N PRO A 291 -6.23 23.59 4.47
CA PRO A 291 -5.41 24.26 3.48
C PRO A 291 -4.38 23.28 2.90
N LEU A 292 -4.47 23.02 1.59
CA LEU A 292 -3.61 22.03 0.92
C LEU A 292 -2.23 22.58 0.50
N LEU A 293 -2.08 23.89 0.30
CA LEU A 293 -0.84 24.48 -0.23
C LEU A 293 0.08 25.08 0.85
N ARG A 294 -0.51 25.59 1.94
CA ARG A 294 0.20 26.24 3.04
C ARG A 294 -0.39 25.79 4.37
N SER A 295 0.46 25.30 5.27
CA SER A 295 0.03 24.94 6.63
C SER A 295 -0.53 26.17 7.36
N CYS A 296 -1.63 25.96 8.07
CA CYS A 296 -2.20 26.94 9.01
C CYS A 296 -1.77 26.69 10.46
N ALA A 297 -1.07 25.58 10.73
CA ALA A 297 -0.68 25.17 12.06
C ALA A 297 0.39 26.09 12.65
N ALA A 298 0.49 26.09 13.99
CA ALA A 298 1.60 26.72 14.68
C ALA A 298 2.94 26.11 14.22
N PRO A 299 4.00 26.94 14.01
CA PRO A 299 5.32 26.47 13.60
C PRO A 299 6.04 25.76 14.78
N LEU A 300 5.61 24.54 15.08
CA LEU A 300 6.11 23.69 16.15
C LEU A 300 7.17 22.71 15.64
N ARG A 301 8.28 22.61 16.38
CA ARG A 301 9.26 21.52 16.25
C ARG A 301 9.02 20.50 17.37
N LEU A 302 8.23 19.47 17.08
CA LEU A 302 7.89 18.40 18.01
C LEU A 302 9.01 17.36 18.11
N GLY A 303 9.34 16.87 19.31
CA GLY A 303 10.39 15.85 19.50
C GLY A 303 11.78 16.32 19.04
N CYS A 304 12.06 17.62 19.20
CA CYS A 304 13.30 18.24 18.74
C CYS A 304 14.45 18.06 19.75
N PRO A 305 15.73 18.12 19.31
CA PRO A 305 16.86 18.09 20.23
C PRO A 305 16.88 19.36 21.08
N LEU A 306 17.44 19.28 22.29
CA LEU A 306 17.52 20.42 23.21
C LEU A 306 18.33 21.60 22.64
N SER A 307 19.22 21.34 21.68
CA SER A 307 19.94 22.38 20.94
C SER A 307 19.03 23.34 20.14
N ALA A 308 17.85 22.89 19.70
CA ALA A 308 16.92 23.71 18.94
C ALA A 308 16.32 24.86 19.78
N PRO A 309 15.69 24.62 20.94
CA PRO A 309 15.26 25.70 21.82
C PRO A 309 16.46 26.47 22.40
N ALA A 310 17.60 25.83 22.66
CA ALA A 310 18.81 26.53 23.15
C ALA A 310 19.39 27.55 22.17
N ALA A 311 19.25 27.31 20.86
CA ALA A 311 19.64 28.28 19.85
C ALA A 311 18.64 29.45 19.70
N ALA A 312 17.39 29.25 20.12
CA ALA A 312 16.30 30.19 19.89
C ALA A 312 15.91 31.02 21.13
N LEU A 313 16.38 30.62 22.32
CA LEU A 313 15.97 31.18 23.60
C LEU A 313 17.18 31.62 24.43
N PRO A 314 17.03 32.68 25.26
CA PRO A 314 18.00 33.01 26.30
C PRO A 314 18.25 31.81 27.23
N ALA A 315 19.50 31.62 27.63
CA ALA A 315 19.93 30.44 28.38
C ALA A 315 19.24 30.31 29.75
N ASP A 316 19.02 31.44 30.44
CA ASP A 316 18.25 31.53 31.68
C ASP A 316 16.80 31.05 31.49
N ARG A 317 16.12 31.53 30.43
CA ARG A 317 14.73 31.14 30.14
C ARG A 317 14.59 29.64 29.83
N LEU A 318 15.56 29.08 29.12
CA LEU A 318 15.59 27.64 28.85
C LEU A 318 15.82 26.84 30.13
N VAL A 319 16.79 27.23 30.96
CA VAL A 319 17.12 26.55 32.22
C VAL A 319 15.93 26.58 33.18
N ASP A 320 15.30 27.73 33.35
CA ASP A 320 14.15 27.87 34.24
C ASP A 320 12.94 27.11 33.72
N GLY A 321 12.67 27.16 32.41
CA GLY A 321 11.60 26.38 31.78
C GLY A 321 11.81 24.86 31.93
N LEU A 322 13.04 24.38 31.77
CA LEU A 322 13.40 22.97 32.00
C LEU A 322 13.19 22.55 33.46
N ARG A 323 13.49 23.43 34.42
CA ARG A 323 13.25 23.14 35.84
C ARG A 323 11.77 23.08 36.19
N GLN A 324 11.00 24.06 35.73
CA GLN A 324 9.56 24.13 35.99
C GLN A 324 8.81 22.94 35.38
N GLN A 325 9.29 22.43 34.24
CA GLN A 325 8.67 21.30 33.54
C GLN A 325 9.38 19.97 33.79
N ARG A 326 10.33 19.88 34.75
CA ARG A 326 11.19 18.71 34.98
C ARG A 326 10.41 17.41 35.26
N HIS A 327 9.29 17.52 35.95
CA HIS A 327 8.47 16.37 36.35
C HIS A 327 7.50 15.90 35.27
N ARG A 328 7.47 16.59 34.12
CA ARG A 328 6.59 16.27 33.00
C ARG A 328 7.32 15.39 31.98
N ARG A 329 6.57 14.58 31.23
CA ARG A 329 7.06 13.81 30.08
C ARG A 329 7.31 14.64 28.83
N LEU A 330 6.98 15.93 28.88
CA LEU A 330 7.19 16.87 27.79
C LEU A 330 7.50 18.26 28.34
N ALA A 331 8.25 19.04 27.56
CA ALA A 331 8.45 20.46 27.81
C ALA A 331 8.22 21.25 26.52
N VAL A 332 7.30 22.21 26.57
CA VAL A 332 7.04 23.14 25.45
C VAL A 332 7.69 24.48 25.77
N PHE A 333 8.38 25.04 24.79
CA PHE A 333 9.04 26.34 24.89
C PHE A 333 8.59 27.25 23.76
N THR A 334 8.25 28.48 24.13
CA THR A 334 7.77 29.46 23.16
C THR A 334 8.88 30.40 22.67
N GLY A 335 9.31 30.28 21.42
CA GLY A 335 10.24 31.22 20.78
C GLY A 335 9.56 32.49 20.25
N ALA A 336 10.33 33.30 19.52
CA ALA A 336 9.83 34.52 18.88
C ALA A 336 8.87 34.22 17.72
N SER A 337 9.24 33.27 16.86
CA SER A 337 8.51 32.90 15.64
C SER A 337 8.21 31.40 15.54
N SER A 338 8.65 30.60 16.51
CA SER A 338 8.51 29.13 16.50
C SER A 338 8.35 28.58 17.90
N TYR A 339 7.75 27.39 17.99
CA TYR A 339 7.55 26.65 19.22
C TYR A 339 8.41 25.40 19.20
N TYR A 340 8.86 24.95 20.38
CA TYR A 340 9.73 23.79 20.51
C TYR A 340 9.16 22.87 21.57
N ALA A 341 8.93 21.61 21.22
CA ALA A 341 8.55 20.59 22.18
C ALA A 341 9.65 19.54 22.28
N VAL A 342 10.15 19.37 23.50
CA VAL A 342 11.09 18.31 23.87
C VAL A 342 10.31 17.21 24.59
N LEU A 343 10.55 15.97 24.22
CA LEU A 343 9.82 14.81 24.74
C LEU A 343 10.77 13.95 25.60
N ALA A 344 10.27 13.44 26.72
CA ALA A 344 10.98 12.46 27.54
C ALA A 344 11.04 11.09 26.86
N GLU A 345 11.99 10.24 27.26
CA GLU A 345 12.15 8.87 26.73
C GLU A 345 10.87 8.02 26.86
N ASP A 346 10.12 8.17 27.95
CA ASP A 346 8.86 7.47 28.21
C ASP A 346 7.62 8.23 27.69
N ALA A 347 7.79 9.26 26.86
CA ALA A 347 6.69 10.04 26.31
C ALA A 347 5.84 9.21 25.33
N THR A 348 4.53 9.22 25.57
CA THR A 348 3.51 8.50 24.82
C THR A 348 2.96 9.32 23.64
N SER A 349 2.11 8.71 22.82
CA SER A 349 1.31 9.43 21.82
C SER A 349 0.46 10.54 22.46
N ALA A 350 -0.18 10.26 23.61
CA ALA A 350 -0.96 11.26 24.34
C ALA A 350 -0.11 12.48 24.74
N ASP A 351 1.14 12.26 25.17
CA ASP A 351 2.08 13.35 25.49
C ASP A 351 2.43 14.18 24.24
N GLN A 352 2.59 13.53 23.08
CA GLN A 352 2.81 14.24 21.81
C GLN A 352 1.61 15.12 21.44
N LEU A 353 0.40 14.58 21.50
CA LEU A 353 -0.82 15.32 21.23
C LEU A 353 -0.99 16.49 22.21
N LEU A 354 -0.67 16.28 23.50
CA LEU A 354 -0.68 17.34 24.51
C LEU A 354 0.32 18.46 24.22
N ALA A 355 1.52 18.11 23.76
CA ALA A 355 2.51 19.12 23.37
C ALA A 355 2.03 19.98 22.21
N VAL A 356 1.41 19.37 21.18
CA VAL A 356 0.88 20.12 20.03
C VAL A 356 -0.35 20.94 20.43
N PHE A 357 -1.25 20.37 21.25
CA PHE A 357 -2.42 21.08 21.77
C PHE A 357 -2.02 22.30 22.61
N GLN A 358 -1.07 22.15 23.54
CA GLN A 358 -0.52 23.26 24.32
C GLN A 358 0.04 24.35 23.40
N CYS A 359 0.81 23.97 22.39
CA CYS A 359 1.37 24.90 21.41
C CYS A 359 0.28 25.66 20.63
N GLU A 360 -0.74 24.98 20.13
CA GLU A 360 -1.85 25.59 19.40
C GLU A 360 -2.64 26.56 20.30
N LEU A 361 -2.91 26.19 21.55
CA LEU A 361 -3.56 27.09 22.51
C LEU A 361 -2.75 28.37 22.75
N ILE A 362 -1.42 28.26 22.94
CA ILE A 362 -0.55 29.44 23.09
C ILE A 362 -0.57 30.28 21.81
N HIS A 363 -0.49 29.64 20.64
CA HIS A 363 -0.50 30.31 19.35
C HIS A 363 -1.81 31.08 19.12
N LEU A 364 -2.95 30.45 19.37
CA LEU A 364 -4.26 31.07 19.25
C LEU A 364 -4.45 32.17 20.30
N ALA A 365 -3.99 31.98 21.54
CA ALA A 365 -4.09 33.01 22.56
C ALA A 365 -3.34 34.26 22.12
N ARG A 366 -2.21 34.12 21.43
CA ARG A 366 -1.42 35.26 20.90
C ARG A 366 -2.05 35.90 19.66
N THR A 367 -2.48 35.11 18.69
CA THR A 367 -2.92 35.60 17.37
C THR A 367 -4.41 35.94 17.31
N ARG A 368 -5.25 35.25 18.09
CA ARG A 368 -6.72 35.36 18.10
C ARG A 368 -7.28 35.35 19.54
N PRO A 369 -6.90 36.31 20.41
CA PRO A 369 -7.28 36.30 21.83
C PRO A 369 -8.78 36.25 22.08
N LYS A 370 -9.60 36.88 21.22
CA LYS A 370 -11.06 36.92 21.35
C LYS A 370 -11.73 35.54 21.27
N LEU A 371 -11.05 34.52 20.71
CA LEU A 371 -11.59 33.15 20.70
C LEU A 371 -11.74 32.60 22.13
N PHE A 372 -10.93 33.07 23.07
CA PHE A 372 -10.91 32.57 24.43
C PHE A 372 -11.95 33.23 25.34
N ASP A 373 -12.77 34.15 24.84
CA ASP A 373 -13.81 34.81 25.64
C ASP A 373 -14.83 33.79 26.20
N ALA A 374 -15.05 32.68 25.49
CA ALA A 374 -15.98 31.62 25.87
C ALA A 374 -15.36 30.49 26.74
N VAL A 375 -14.04 30.26 26.63
CA VAL A 375 -13.33 29.16 27.34
C VAL A 375 -12.57 29.65 28.57
N GLY A 376 -12.15 30.92 28.57
CA GLY A 376 -11.20 31.45 29.54
C GLY A 376 -9.77 30.98 29.29
N GLY A 377 -8.86 31.30 30.23
CA GLY A 377 -7.46 30.86 30.19
C GLY A 377 -6.52 31.65 29.28
N CYS A 378 -6.99 32.68 28.57
CA CYS A 378 -6.16 33.48 27.66
C CYS A 378 -4.97 34.18 28.36
N SER A 379 -5.20 34.71 29.57
CA SER A 379 -4.15 35.33 30.38
C SER A 379 -3.12 34.30 30.86
N GLU A 380 -3.57 33.12 31.32
CA GLU A 380 -2.71 32.00 31.74
C GLU A 380 -1.81 31.51 30.58
N LEU A 381 -2.40 31.31 29.39
CA LEU A 381 -1.69 30.89 28.18
C LEU A 381 -0.64 31.91 27.71
N ARG A 382 -0.78 33.19 28.08
CA ARG A 382 0.16 34.27 27.75
C ARG A 382 1.17 34.53 28.87
N ALA A 383 0.92 34.06 30.10
CA ALA A 383 1.75 34.36 31.27
C ALA A 383 3.11 33.64 31.25
N GLY A 384 3.17 32.42 30.69
CA GLY A 384 4.41 31.66 30.57
C GLY A 384 4.19 30.20 30.19
N ASP A 385 5.26 29.51 29.79
CA ASP A 385 5.20 28.14 29.26
C ASP A 385 4.61 27.14 30.29
N ALA A 386 4.91 27.31 31.59
CA ALA A 386 4.39 26.46 32.66
C ALA A 386 2.91 26.72 33.01
N ALA A 387 2.46 27.98 32.95
CA ALA A 387 1.05 28.30 33.14
C ALA A 387 0.20 27.76 31.97
N ALA A 388 0.70 27.93 30.74
CA ALA A 388 0.07 27.39 29.55
C ALA A 388 -0.03 25.86 29.57
N ALA A 389 0.98 25.18 30.12
CA ALA A 389 0.98 23.75 30.35
C ALA A 389 -0.17 23.30 31.25
N ALA A 390 -0.36 23.96 32.39
CA ALA A 390 -1.44 23.64 33.32
C ALA A 390 -2.83 23.87 32.69
N THR A 391 -2.99 24.94 31.91
CA THR A 391 -4.24 25.20 31.18
C THR A 391 -4.51 24.10 30.13
N ALA A 392 -3.48 23.68 29.38
CA ALA A 392 -3.62 22.62 28.38
C ALA A 392 -3.98 21.26 28.99
N GLU A 393 -3.33 20.88 30.10
CA GLU A 393 -3.63 19.65 30.85
C GLU A 393 -5.07 19.65 31.38
N ARG A 394 -5.55 20.80 31.86
CA ARG A 394 -6.94 20.96 32.32
C ARG A 394 -7.97 20.76 31.21
N LEU A 395 -7.70 21.27 30.01
CA LEU A 395 -8.63 21.21 28.87
C LEU A 395 -8.54 19.92 28.06
N MET A 396 -7.46 19.15 28.21
CA MET A 396 -7.19 17.96 27.40
C MET A 396 -8.29 16.89 27.48
N PRO A 397 -8.84 16.52 28.66
CA PRO A 397 -9.87 15.49 28.74
C PRO A 397 -11.13 15.85 27.95
N ASP A 398 -11.58 17.11 28.05
CA ASP A 398 -12.74 17.61 27.31
C ASP A 398 -12.45 17.67 25.80
N PHE A 399 -11.23 18.05 25.43
CA PHE A 399 -10.78 18.05 24.04
C PHE A 399 -10.78 16.64 23.43
N LEU A 400 -10.23 15.64 24.12
CA LEU A 400 -10.23 14.24 23.66
C LEU A 400 -11.66 13.68 23.55
N GLY A 401 -12.52 14.01 24.52
CA GLY A 401 -13.94 13.63 24.47
C GLY A 401 -14.68 14.26 23.29
N ALA A 402 -14.40 15.53 22.99
CA ALA A 402 -14.97 16.24 21.84
C ALA A 402 -14.42 15.72 20.50
N LEU A 403 -13.12 15.41 20.42
CA LEU A 403 -12.47 14.81 19.25
C LEU A 403 -13.10 13.47 18.88
N SER A 404 -13.21 12.56 19.85
CA SER A 404 -13.78 11.23 19.66
C SER A 404 -15.24 11.31 19.18
N LYS A 405 -16.06 12.19 19.79
CA LYS A 405 -17.45 12.44 19.35
C LYS A 405 -17.55 13.01 17.93
N ALA A 406 -16.55 13.77 17.50
CA ALA A 406 -16.47 14.34 16.16
C ALA A 406 -15.90 13.37 15.10
N GLY A 407 -15.56 12.14 15.49
CA GLY A 407 -15.09 11.08 14.59
C GLY A 407 -13.59 11.12 14.27
N TRP A 408 -12.78 11.82 15.06
CA TRP A 408 -11.33 11.86 14.89
C TRP A 408 -10.64 10.67 15.55
N SER A 409 -9.63 10.13 14.87
CA SER A 409 -8.72 9.16 15.48
C SER A 409 -7.60 9.86 16.25
N THR A 410 -7.35 9.41 17.48
CA THR A 410 -6.23 9.85 18.32
C THR A 410 -5.02 8.94 18.24
N GLU A 411 -5.16 7.75 17.66
CA GLU A 411 -4.06 6.82 17.40
C GLU A 411 -4.30 6.10 16.07
N PRO A 412 -3.34 6.15 15.13
CA PRO A 412 -1.99 6.73 15.21
C PRO A 412 -1.97 8.27 15.23
N LEU A 413 -0.91 8.86 15.78
CA LEU A 413 -0.63 10.30 15.64
C LEU A 413 0.35 10.56 14.51
N LEU A 414 -0.10 11.30 13.50
CA LEU A 414 0.71 11.76 12.37
C LEU A 414 1.00 13.26 12.54
N LEU A 415 1.76 13.60 13.58
CA LEU A 415 2.10 15.00 13.93
C LEU A 415 3.56 15.38 13.64
N GLY A 416 4.31 14.49 12.95
CA GLY A 416 5.69 14.77 12.54
C GLY A 416 6.68 14.89 13.70
N ALA A 417 6.48 14.12 14.78
CA ALA A 417 7.38 14.15 15.93
C ALA A 417 8.81 13.69 15.54
N GLY A 418 9.80 14.49 15.88
CA GLY A 418 11.21 14.13 15.77
C GLY A 418 11.58 12.95 16.70
N GLN A 419 12.75 12.36 16.46
CA GLN A 419 13.22 11.17 17.18
C GLN A 419 13.98 11.48 18.48
N HIS A 420 14.25 12.76 18.77
CA HIS A 420 15.00 13.10 19.96
C HIS A 420 14.14 12.90 21.21
N ARG A 421 14.73 12.24 22.20
CA ARG A 421 14.15 11.98 23.51
C ARG A 421 15.12 12.44 24.57
N LEU A 422 14.61 13.05 25.63
CA LEU A 422 15.38 13.55 26.76
C LEU A 422 15.27 12.58 27.94
N THR A 423 16.41 12.17 28.48
CA THR A 423 16.47 11.36 29.70
C THR A 423 17.17 12.17 30.78
N TRP A 424 16.54 12.29 31.95
CA TRP A 424 17.15 12.92 33.10
C TRP A 424 18.05 11.91 33.81
N SER A 425 19.36 12.16 33.83
CA SER A 425 20.34 11.31 34.53
C SER A 425 21.26 12.14 35.43
N ASN A 426 21.74 11.51 36.51
CA ASN A 426 22.78 12.08 37.37
C ASN A 426 24.19 11.88 36.77
N GLU A 427 24.33 11.00 35.77
CA GLU A 427 25.56 10.76 35.03
C GLU A 427 25.46 11.44 33.66
N ALA A 428 26.09 12.61 33.52
CA ALA A 428 25.90 13.45 32.34
C ALA A 428 26.74 13.00 31.14
N THR A 429 26.06 12.54 30.08
CA THR A 429 26.65 12.07 28.82
C THR A 429 26.66 13.13 27.71
N GLU A 430 25.69 14.05 27.64
CA GLU A 430 25.56 15.02 26.53
C GLU A 430 25.25 16.47 26.95
N TYR A 431 24.39 16.68 27.96
CA TYR A 431 24.08 18.01 28.51
C TYR A 431 24.19 18.03 30.04
N VAL A 432 24.74 19.10 30.63
CA VAL A 432 24.79 19.33 32.08
C VAL A 432 23.98 20.58 32.39
N LEU A 433 22.88 20.41 33.12
CA LEU A 433 22.08 21.53 33.64
C LEU A 433 22.68 22.00 34.98
N THR A 434 23.35 23.15 34.97
CA THR A 434 23.91 23.78 36.19
C THR A 434 22.93 24.81 36.77
N GLN A 435 23.31 25.49 37.86
CA GLN A 435 22.47 26.53 38.46
C GLN A 435 22.11 27.68 37.49
N GLN A 436 22.98 28.01 36.54
CA GLN A 436 22.78 29.17 35.64
C GLN A 436 23.04 28.89 34.16
N LYS A 437 23.51 27.68 33.78
CA LYS A 437 23.92 27.37 32.40
C LYS A 437 23.59 25.93 32.01
N LEU A 438 23.28 25.74 30.73
CA LEU A 438 23.27 24.43 30.08
C LEU A 438 24.64 24.21 29.40
N LEU A 439 25.44 23.27 29.89
CA LEU A 439 26.74 22.94 29.29
C LEU A 439 26.59 21.74 28.36
N ILE A 440 27.22 21.78 27.17
CA ILE A 440 27.23 20.67 26.21
C ILE A 440 28.52 19.87 26.42
N LYS A 441 28.40 18.56 26.63
CA LYS A 441 29.52 17.64 26.88
C LYS A 441 29.63 16.67 25.69
N GLY A 442 30.66 16.81 24.85
CA GLY A 442 31.07 15.78 23.89
C GLY A 442 31.24 16.23 22.42
N LYS A 443 32.33 15.77 21.78
CA LYS A 443 32.47 15.65 20.32
C LYS A 443 32.02 14.24 19.92
N LYS A 444 30.98 14.09 19.10
CA LYS A 444 30.61 12.78 18.53
C LYS A 444 31.79 12.20 17.73
N ARG A 445 32.05 10.89 17.83
CA ARG A 445 33.03 10.22 16.96
C ARG A 445 32.49 10.23 15.53
N LYS A 446 33.36 10.48 14.53
CA LYS A 446 32.93 10.57 13.11
C LYS A 446 32.19 9.31 12.62
N PHE A 447 32.58 8.14 13.13
CA PHE A 447 31.97 6.85 12.78
C PHE A 447 30.51 6.72 13.25
N ASP A 448 30.21 7.19 14.47
CA ASP A 448 28.85 7.21 15.02
C ASP A 448 27.94 8.14 14.20
N GLY A 449 28.50 9.22 13.66
CA GLY A 449 27.81 10.12 12.74
C GLY A 449 27.43 9.44 11.42
N PHE A 450 28.33 8.68 10.80
CA PHE A 450 28.05 7.97 9.55
C PHE A 450 26.97 6.89 9.73
N VAL A 451 27.06 6.07 10.78
CA VAL A 451 26.05 5.04 11.07
C VAL A 451 24.68 5.68 11.36
N SER A 452 24.64 6.79 12.11
CA SER A 452 23.41 7.56 12.34
C SER A 452 22.80 8.05 11.03
N THR A 453 23.60 8.70 10.17
CA THR A 453 23.13 9.18 8.87
C THR A 453 22.63 8.03 8.00
N ALA A 454 23.32 6.90 7.96
CA ALA A 454 22.90 5.74 7.18
C ALA A 454 21.54 5.19 7.68
N LYS A 455 21.32 5.13 8.99
CA LYS A 455 20.02 4.78 9.56
C LYS A 455 18.93 5.78 9.15
N ASP A 456 19.20 7.09 9.22
CA ASP A 456 18.22 8.11 8.85
C ASP A 456 17.87 8.08 7.35
N VAL A 457 18.83 7.73 6.50
CA VAL A 457 18.63 7.62 5.04
C VAL A 457 17.81 6.38 4.69
N PHE A 458 18.16 5.20 5.25
CA PHE A 458 17.65 3.92 4.76
C PHE A 458 16.62 3.24 5.67
N LEU A 459 16.51 3.62 6.94
CA LEU A 459 15.55 3.00 7.86
C LEU A 459 14.38 3.94 8.18
N PRO A 460 13.17 3.39 8.43
CA PRO A 460 12.02 4.18 8.84
C PRO A 460 12.24 4.90 10.16
N GLN A 461 11.55 6.02 10.32
CA GLN A 461 11.59 6.84 11.52
C GLN A 461 11.09 6.02 12.72
N GLY A 462 11.86 5.97 13.81
CA GLY A 462 11.52 5.18 15.00
C GLY A 462 11.91 3.70 14.93
N TYR A 463 12.73 3.31 13.95
CA TYR A 463 13.31 1.96 13.90
C TYR A 463 14.09 1.63 15.20
N PRO A 464 13.97 0.41 15.75
CA PRO A 464 13.27 -0.75 15.19
C PRO A 464 11.76 -0.80 15.48
N ASP A 465 11.28 -0.04 16.46
CA ASP A 465 9.92 -0.20 17.00
C ASP A 465 8.80 0.37 16.10
N SER A 466 9.16 1.04 15.00
CA SER A 466 8.20 1.53 14.01
C SER A 466 7.88 0.53 12.91
N VAL A 467 8.59 -0.62 12.87
CA VAL A 467 8.37 -1.67 11.88
C VAL A 467 8.24 -3.06 12.52
N SER A 468 7.79 -4.05 11.74
CA SER A 468 7.78 -5.45 12.16
C SER A 468 9.21 -5.96 12.43
N ALA A 469 9.33 -6.94 13.34
CA ALA A 469 10.64 -7.52 13.70
C ALA A 469 11.35 -8.23 12.53
N ASP A 470 10.59 -8.65 11.51
CA ASP A 470 11.11 -9.29 10.30
C ASP A 470 11.63 -8.30 9.24
N TYR A 471 11.37 -6.99 9.39
CA TYR A 471 11.65 -5.96 8.38
C TYR A 471 13.10 -6.00 7.88
N LEU A 472 14.08 -5.92 8.80
CA LEU A 472 15.48 -5.85 8.41
C LEU A 472 15.93 -7.15 7.71
N THR A 473 15.45 -8.30 8.18
CA THR A 473 15.80 -9.59 7.58
C THR A 473 15.22 -9.69 6.17
N TYR A 474 13.96 -9.28 5.98
CA TYR A 474 13.33 -9.20 4.66
C TYR A 474 14.14 -8.30 3.73
N GLN A 475 14.45 -7.07 4.16
CA GLN A 475 15.13 -6.06 3.36
C GLN A 475 16.54 -6.47 2.93
N MET A 476 17.28 -7.20 3.77
CA MET A 476 18.58 -7.76 3.40
C MET A 476 18.50 -8.75 2.23
N TRP A 477 17.48 -9.63 2.25
CA TRP A 477 17.27 -10.60 1.18
C TRP A 477 16.67 -9.96 -0.08
N ASP A 478 15.72 -9.04 0.08
CA ASP A 478 15.09 -8.29 -1.02
C ASP A 478 16.13 -7.41 -1.75
N THR A 479 17.08 -6.80 -1.02
CA THR A 479 18.25 -6.12 -1.60
C THR A 479 19.09 -7.05 -2.49
N ALA A 480 19.44 -8.25 -2.01
CA ALA A 480 20.20 -9.20 -2.80
C ALA A 480 19.42 -9.69 -4.03
N GLN A 481 18.11 -9.89 -3.87
CA GLN A 481 17.18 -10.25 -4.93
C GLN A 481 17.11 -9.15 -6.01
N ALA A 482 16.94 -7.89 -5.62
CA ALA A 482 16.88 -6.74 -6.52
C ALA A 482 18.16 -6.59 -7.35
N PHE A 483 19.34 -6.82 -6.75
CA PHE A 483 20.61 -6.85 -7.48
C PHE A 483 20.60 -7.89 -8.60
N CYS A 484 20.21 -9.13 -8.30
CA CYS A 484 20.13 -10.20 -9.31
C CYS A 484 19.14 -9.85 -10.43
N SER A 485 17.95 -9.34 -10.08
CA SER A 485 16.94 -8.92 -11.04
C SER A 485 17.48 -7.84 -11.98
N SER A 486 18.17 -6.83 -11.43
CA SER A 486 18.80 -5.73 -12.19
C SER A 486 19.84 -6.23 -13.20
N VAL A 487 20.67 -7.21 -12.83
CA VAL A 487 21.65 -7.81 -13.77
C VAL A 487 20.95 -8.58 -14.89
N THR A 488 19.98 -9.44 -14.57
CA THR A 488 19.24 -10.22 -15.59
C THR A 488 18.44 -9.29 -16.53
N GLY A 489 17.84 -8.23 -16.00
CA GLY A 489 17.15 -7.21 -16.75
C GLY A 489 18.06 -6.44 -17.71
N ALA A 490 19.31 -6.14 -17.33
CA ALA A 490 20.26 -5.48 -18.22
C ALA A 490 20.68 -6.38 -19.40
N LEU A 491 20.88 -7.69 -19.16
CA LEU A 491 21.15 -8.66 -20.23
C LEU A 491 19.97 -8.77 -21.21
N ALA A 492 18.75 -8.87 -20.69
CA ALA A 492 17.54 -8.91 -21.51
C ALA A 492 17.29 -7.59 -22.26
N GLY A 493 17.52 -6.44 -21.63
CA GLY A 493 17.37 -5.13 -22.27
C GLY A 493 18.24 -4.98 -23.51
N ARG A 494 19.50 -5.45 -23.45
CA ARG A 494 20.39 -5.51 -24.63
C ARG A 494 19.80 -6.38 -25.74
N ALA A 495 19.32 -7.58 -25.40
CA ALA A 495 18.73 -8.50 -26.38
C ALA A 495 17.45 -7.93 -27.02
N VAL A 496 16.60 -7.26 -26.25
CA VAL A 496 15.38 -6.60 -26.75
C VAL A 496 15.71 -5.50 -27.75
N LEU A 497 16.72 -4.66 -27.49
CA LEU A 497 17.17 -3.65 -28.45
C LEU A 497 17.66 -4.29 -29.76
N THR A 498 18.41 -5.39 -29.67
CA THR A 498 18.79 -6.17 -30.86
C THR A 498 17.57 -6.75 -31.58
N GLY A 499 16.58 -7.27 -30.85
CA GLY A 499 15.34 -7.80 -31.41
C GLY A 499 14.49 -6.75 -32.14
N TYR A 500 14.53 -5.50 -31.72
CA TYR A 500 13.88 -4.38 -32.42
C TYR A 500 14.63 -3.89 -33.67
N GLY A 501 15.83 -4.40 -33.94
CA GLY A 501 16.64 -3.96 -35.09
C GLY A 501 17.45 -2.71 -34.82
N VAL A 502 17.76 -2.39 -33.56
CA VAL A 502 18.72 -1.34 -33.24
C VAL A 502 20.09 -1.75 -33.79
N GLY A 503 20.58 -1.03 -34.80
CA GLY A 503 21.82 -1.33 -35.52
C GLY A 503 21.62 -2.08 -36.85
N ASP A 504 20.39 -2.31 -37.29
CA ASP A 504 20.06 -2.89 -38.59
C ASP A 504 19.59 -1.81 -39.58
N GLN A 505 20.25 -1.70 -40.74
CA GLN A 505 19.91 -0.72 -41.79
C GLN A 505 18.57 -0.99 -42.47
N GLY A 506 18.02 -2.21 -42.36
CA GLY A 506 16.71 -2.59 -42.90
C GLY A 506 15.54 -2.38 -41.94
N ALA A 507 15.79 -1.97 -40.68
CA ALA A 507 14.75 -1.87 -39.66
C ALA A 507 13.89 -0.61 -39.83
N SER A 508 12.57 -0.79 -39.89
CA SER A 508 11.61 0.31 -39.98
C SER A 508 11.27 0.87 -38.60
N VAL A 509 11.49 2.18 -38.41
CA VAL A 509 11.07 2.93 -37.20
C VAL A 509 9.57 2.79 -36.97
N ALA A 510 8.76 2.81 -38.04
CA ALA A 510 7.31 2.66 -37.94
C ALA A 510 6.91 1.25 -37.50
N ALA A 511 7.59 0.20 -38.02
CA ALA A 511 7.34 -1.17 -37.61
C ALA A 511 7.75 -1.42 -36.15
N ALA A 512 8.89 -0.88 -35.72
CA ALA A 512 9.34 -0.94 -34.33
C ALA A 512 8.37 -0.22 -33.38
N THR A 513 7.88 0.97 -33.78
CA THR A 513 6.87 1.73 -33.03
C THR A 513 5.56 0.95 -32.91
N LEU A 514 5.08 0.34 -33.99
CA LEU A 514 3.86 -0.47 -33.97
C LEU A 514 4.00 -1.72 -33.10
N ALA A 515 5.15 -2.42 -33.18
CA ALA A 515 5.45 -3.57 -32.34
C ALA A 515 5.52 -3.19 -30.85
N TRP A 516 6.08 -2.03 -30.54
CA TRP A 516 6.14 -1.48 -29.18
C TRP A 516 4.73 -1.16 -28.64
N LEU A 517 3.90 -0.49 -29.44
CA LEU A 517 2.51 -0.19 -29.07
C LEU A 517 1.66 -1.44 -28.89
N LEU A 518 1.79 -2.43 -29.78
CA LEU A 518 1.07 -3.70 -29.68
C LEU A 518 1.47 -4.45 -28.41
N ARG A 519 2.77 -4.52 -28.13
CA ARG A 519 3.33 -5.12 -26.91
C ARG A 519 2.76 -4.48 -25.66
N ASP A 520 2.72 -3.14 -25.61
CA ASP A 520 2.22 -2.40 -24.46
C ASP A 520 0.70 -2.59 -24.31
N GLY A 521 -0.07 -2.56 -25.41
CA GLY A 521 -1.50 -2.85 -25.41
C GLY A 521 -1.85 -4.27 -24.93
N CYS A 522 -1.11 -5.28 -25.37
CA CYS A 522 -1.26 -6.66 -24.87
C CYS A 522 -1.01 -6.74 -23.36
N GLY A 523 0.04 -6.07 -22.87
CA GLY A 523 0.36 -5.99 -21.45
C GLY A 523 -0.77 -5.39 -20.62
N MET A 524 -1.34 -4.25 -21.07
CA MET A 524 -2.46 -3.58 -20.41
C MET A 524 -3.70 -4.48 -20.30
N VAL A 525 -4.06 -5.21 -21.36
CA VAL A 525 -5.17 -6.17 -21.32
C VAL A 525 -4.90 -7.31 -20.35
N GLY A 526 -3.70 -7.89 -20.38
CA GLY A 526 -3.28 -8.95 -19.45
C GLY A 526 -3.36 -8.51 -17.99
N ARG A 527 -2.98 -7.25 -17.72
CA ARG A 527 -3.04 -6.64 -16.39
C ARG A 527 -4.46 -6.60 -15.82
N ILE A 528 -5.42 -6.07 -16.59
CA ILE A 528 -6.83 -5.95 -16.18
C ILE A 528 -7.42 -7.34 -15.92
N LEU A 529 -7.15 -8.31 -16.82
CA LEU A 529 -7.63 -9.68 -16.67
C LEU A 529 -7.08 -10.35 -15.40
N PHE A 530 -5.78 -10.17 -15.12
CA PHE A 530 -5.17 -10.76 -13.93
C PHE A 530 -5.74 -10.15 -12.63
N ALA A 531 -5.85 -8.83 -12.55
CA ALA A 531 -6.43 -8.15 -11.39
C ALA A 531 -7.91 -8.51 -11.17
N TRP A 532 -8.68 -8.72 -12.24
CA TRP A 532 -10.05 -9.21 -12.14
C TRP A 532 -10.13 -10.64 -11.56
N LEU A 533 -9.30 -11.56 -12.06
CA LEU A 533 -9.37 -12.97 -11.69
C LEU A 533 -8.70 -13.30 -10.35
N TYR A 534 -7.63 -12.59 -9.99
CA TYR A 534 -6.76 -12.95 -8.87
C TYR A 534 -6.52 -11.83 -7.86
N GLY A 535 -7.00 -10.60 -8.09
CA GLY A 535 -6.72 -9.45 -7.21
C GLY A 535 -7.04 -9.70 -5.73
N THR A 536 -8.16 -10.36 -5.45
CA THR A 536 -8.59 -10.71 -4.09
C THR A 536 -7.71 -11.78 -3.43
N ALA A 537 -7.06 -12.63 -4.21
CA ALA A 537 -6.16 -13.66 -3.72
C ALA A 537 -4.79 -13.12 -3.28
N LEU A 538 -4.45 -11.91 -3.71
CA LEU A 538 -3.18 -11.27 -3.40
C LEU A 538 -3.06 -10.88 -1.92
N ASP A 539 -4.18 -10.62 -1.23
CA ASP A 539 -4.19 -10.33 0.21
C ASP A 539 -3.95 -11.58 1.05
N TRP A 540 -4.73 -12.65 0.81
CA TRP A 540 -4.67 -13.84 1.66
C TRP A 540 -3.52 -14.80 1.33
N ASP A 541 -3.02 -14.85 0.10
CA ASP A 541 -1.85 -15.68 -0.27
C ASP A 541 -0.66 -14.83 -0.71
N CYS A 542 -0.47 -13.66 -0.08
CA CYS A 542 0.49 -12.65 -0.52
C CYS A 542 1.92 -13.20 -0.70
N LYS A 543 2.37 -14.09 0.19
CA LYS A 543 3.70 -14.72 0.14
C LYS A 543 3.90 -15.58 -1.10
N ARG A 544 2.91 -16.41 -1.43
CA ARG A 544 2.93 -17.25 -2.63
C ARG A 544 2.93 -16.38 -3.88
N TYR A 545 2.07 -15.37 -3.93
CA TYR A 545 1.97 -14.48 -5.08
C TYR A 545 3.22 -13.59 -5.26
N ARG A 546 3.90 -13.20 -4.17
CA ARG A 546 5.19 -12.51 -4.24
C ARG A 546 6.28 -13.37 -4.88
N LEU A 547 6.28 -14.68 -4.61
CA LEU A 547 7.18 -15.63 -5.29
C LEU A 547 6.76 -15.93 -6.73
N LEU A 548 5.46 -16.08 -6.97
CA LEU A 548 4.94 -16.29 -8.31
C LEU A 548 5.26 -15.12 -9.23
N ALA A 549 5.16 -13.88 -8.73
CA ALA A 549 5.55 -12.69 -9.47
C ALA A 549 7.00 -12.79 -9.97
N ASP A 550 7.94 -13.19 -9.12
CA ASP A 550 9.34 -13.28 -9.55
C ASP A 550 9.60 -14.44 -10.51
N VAL A 551 8.88 -15.56 -10.39
CA VAL A 551 8.92 -16.64 -11.39
C VAL A 551 8.41 -16.16 -12.76
N LEU A 552 7.30 -15.42 -12.79
CA LEU A 552 6.75 -14.83 -14.01
C LEU A 552 7.69 -13.76 -14.58
N ASN A 553 8.35 -12.98 -13.72
CA ASN A 553 9.34 -11.97 -14.10
C ASN A 553 10.54 -12.64 -14.78
N ASP A 554 11.11 -13.66 -14.15
CA ASP A 554 12.25 -14.39 -14.70
C ASP A 554 11.89 -15.05 -16.03
N LEU A 555 10.69 -15.65 -16.15
CA LEU A 555 10.21 -16.19 -17.42
C LEU A 555 10.11 -15.10 -18.50
N ALA A 556 9.59 -13.92 -18.16
CA ALA A 556 9.50 -12.81 -19.12
C ALA A 556 10.89 -12.30 -19.54
N ILE A 557 11.83 -12.17 -18.60
CA ILE A 557 13.22 -11.78 -18.87
C ILE A 557 13.91 -12.83 -19.74
N LEU A 558 13.65 -14.12 -19.53
CA LEU A 558 14.15 -15.18 -20.41
C LEU A 558 13.63 -15.03 -21.83
N MET A 559 12.32 -14.80 -21.99
CA MET A 559 11.72 -14.59 -23.30
C MET A 559 12.31 -13.37 -24.01
N GLN A 560 12.60 -12.29 -23.26
CA GLN A 560 13.28 -11.10 -23.78
C GLN A 560 14.74 -11.38 -24.17
N LEU A 561 15.48 -12.10 -23.34
CA LEU A 561 16.87 -12.49 -23.60
C LEU A 561 16.99 -13.36 -24.86
N LEU A 562 16.04 -14.28 -25.05
CA LEU A 562 16.01 -15.21 -26.18
C LEU A 562 15.30 -14.65 -27.41
N CYS A 563 14.69 -13.46 -27.34
CA CYS A 563 13.92 -12.91 -28.46
C CYS A 563 14.72 -12.80 -29.77
N PRO A 564 16.04 -12.52 -29.79
CA PRO A 564 16.79 -12.47 -31.04
C PRO A 564 16.92 -13.84 -31.74
N LEU A 565 16.67 -14.95 -31.03
CA LEU A 565 16.67 -16.30 -31.60
C LEU A 565 15.32 -16.67 -32.24
N ALA A 566 14.26 -15.89 -32.01
CA ALA A 566 12.91 -16.18 -32.50
C ALA A 566 12.70 -15.81 -33.98
N GLY A 567 13.60 -15.03 -34.58
CA GLY A 567 13.54 -14.62 -35.98
C GLY A 567 14.40 -13.40 -36.28
N PRO A 568 14.38 -12.91 -37.53
CA PRO A 568 15.06 -11.67 -37.90
C PRO A 568 14.60 -10.47 -37.05
N PRO A 569 15.45 -9.46 -36.83
CA PRO A 569 15.06 -8.24 -36.12
C PRO A 569 13.81 -7.59 -36.72
N GLY A 570 12.91 -7.11 -35.87
CA GLY A 570 11.64 -6.49 -36.30
C GLY A 570 10.60 -7.45 -36.91
N SER A 571 10.88 -8.76 -36.95
CA SER A 571 9.94 -9.75 -37.50
C SER A 571 8.69 -9.94 -36.60
N PRO A 572 7.55 -10.39 -37.19
CA PRO A 572 6.34 -10.66 -36.41
C PRO A 572 6.52 -11.70 -35.30
N THR A 573 7.43 -12.66 -35.45
CA THR A 573 7.70 -13.69 -34.43
C THR A 573 8.41 -13.09 -33.21
N VAL A 574 9.41 -12.22 -33.42
CA VAL A 574 10.05 -11.47 -32.34
C VAL A 574 9.02 -10.59 -31.62
N ALA A 575 8.17 -9.88 -32.38
CA ALA A 575 7.10 -9.06 -31.81
C ALA A 575 6.14 -9.91 -30.95
N ALA A 576 5.74 -11.10 -31.42
CA ALA A 576 4.86 -12.00 -30.67
C ALA A 576 5.49 -12.48 -29.35
N VAL A 577 6.77 -12.88 -29.36
CA VAL A 577 7.52 -13.25 -28.14
C VAL A 577 7.56 -12.09 -27.15
N LEU A 578 7.85 -10.87 -27.63
CA LEU A 578 7.89 -9.68 -26.78
C LEU A 578 6.50 -9.30 -26.24
N CYS A 579 5.42 -9.53 -27.00
CA CYS A 579 4.05 -9.34 -26.53
C CYS A 579 3.71 -10.30 -25.37
N VAL A 580 4.07 -11.57 -25.49
CA VAL A 580 3.87 -12.54 -24.40
C VAL A 580 4.72 -12.16 -23.18
N ALA A 581 5.99 -11.78 -23.38
CA ALA A 581 6.82 -11.28 -22.28
C ALA A 581 6.23 -10.03 -21.61
N SER A 582 5.61 -9.13 -22.37
CA SER A 582 4.93 -7.93 -21.84
C SER A 582 3.68 -8.26 -21.04
N VAL A 583 2.89 -9.25 -21.48
CA VAL A 583 1.78 -9.78 -20.68
C VAL A 583 2.31 -10.29 -19.35
N LEU A 584 3.33 -11.14 -19.35
CA LEU A 584 3.94 -11.64 -18.12
C LEU A 584 4.44 -10.50 -17.22
N LEU A 585 5.20 -9.53 -17.73
CA LEU A 585 5.65 -8.38 -16.95
C LEU A 585 4.50 -7.53 -16.41
N SER A 586 3.40 -7.42 -17.15
CA SER A 586 2.22 -6.67 -16.70
C SER A 586 1.48 -7.39 -15.57
N LEU A 587 1.44 -8.72 -15.61
CA LEU A 587 0.97 -9.59 -14.52
C LEU A 587 1.87 -9.41 -13.28
N VAL A 588 3.19 -9.41 -13.47
CA VAL A 588 4.18 -9.14 -12.41
C VAL A 588 3.96 -7.76 -11.81
N GLY A 589 3.68 -6.74 -12.61
CA GLY A 589 3.41 -5.38 -12.13
C GLY A 589 2.24 -5.33 -11.12
N VAL A 590 1.13 -6.03 -11.40
CA VAL A 590 0.00 -6.11 -10.45
C VAL A 590 0.32 -7.03 -9.28
N CYS A 591 0.79 -8.24 -9.56
CA CYS A 591 1.05 -9.25 -8.54
C CYS A 591 2.12 -8.80 -7.55
N GLY A 592 3.26 -8.33 -8.05
CA GLY A 592 4.37 -7.79 -7.26
C GLY A 592 3.99 -6.49 -6.55
N GLY A 593 3.34 -5.55 -7.24
CA GLY A 593 2.91 -4.27 -6.65
C GLY A 593 1.92 -4.45 -5.50
N ALA A 594 0.87 -5.23 -5.72
CA ALA A 594 -0.18 -5.49 -4.72
C ALA A 594 0.34 -6.31 -3.53
N THR A 595 1.16 -7.34 -3.76
CA THR A 595 1.76 -8.11 -2.65
C THR A 595 2.80 -7.31 -1.87
N ARG A 596 3.57 -6.42 -2.54
CA ARG A 596 4.44 -5.46 -1.86
C ARG A 596 3.63 -4.51 -0.98
N ALA A 597 2.49 -4.01 -1.46
CA ALA A 597 1.61 -3.17 -0.64
C ALA A 597 1.13 -3.91 0.63
N ALA A 598 0.69 -5.17 0.50
CA ALA A 598 0.32 -5.98 1.67
C ALA A 598 1.50 -6.25 2.63
N LEU A 599 2.71 -6.48 2.11
CA LEU A 599 3.91 -6.66 2.93
C LEU A 599 4.31 -5.36 3.65
N THR A 600 4.26 -4.22 2.97
CA THR A 600 4.52 -2.92 3.58
C THR A 600 3.51 -2.59 4.66
N MET A 601 2.23 -2.95 4.47
CA MET A 601 1.20 -2.80 5.51
C MET A 601 1.51 -3.64 6.75
N HIS A 602 1.96 -4.89 6.57
CA HIS A 602 2.43 -5.73 7.67
C HIS A 602 3.65 -5.14 8.39
N GLN A 603 4.56 -4.54 7.62
CA GLN A 603 5.77 -3.95 8.14
C GLN A 603 5.53 -2.62 8.85
N ALA A 604 4.54 -1.81 8.46
CA ALA A 604 4.26 -0.53 9.09
C ALA A 604 3.52 -0.70 10.44
N ARG A 605 4.18 -0.41 11.56
CA ARG A 605 3.61 -0.60 12.92
C ARG A 605 3.11 0.68 13.58
N ARG A 606 3.34 1.85 12.97
CA ARG A 606 2.93 3.16 13.50
C ARG A 606 2.13 3.99 12.48
N HIS A 607 1.45 3.32 11.55
CA HIS A 607 0.78 3.95 10.39
C HIS A 607 1.73 4.88 9.61
N ASN A 608 2.99 4.48 9.54
CA ASN A 608 4.08 5.12 8.83
C ASN A 608 4.28 4.49 7.44
N MET A 609 3.17 4.20 6.76
CA MET A 609 3.16 3.46 5.48
C MET A 609 3.96 4.19 4.40
N ALA A 610 3.84 5.52 4.33
CA ALA A 610 4.54 6.35 3.36
C ALA A 610 6.05 6.39 3.64
N ASP A 611 6.45 6.55 4.91
CA ASP A 611 7.85 6.50 5.29
C ASP A 611 8.48 5.13 5.01
N VAL A 612 7.83 4.02 5.42
CA VAL A 612 8.33 2.67 5.11
C VAL A 612 8.49 2.48 3.60
N SER A 613 7.50 2.89 2.79
CA SER A 613 7.56 2.82 1.34
C SER A 613 8.67 3.69 0.73
N ALA A 614 8.89 4.90 1.25
CA ALA A 614 9.96 5.79 0.80
C ALA A 614 11.36 5.24 1.13
N LYS A 615 11.52 4.63 2.30
CA LYS A 615 12.79 4.00 2.72
C LYS A 615 13.08 2.72 1.95
N ASP A 616 12.06 1.89 1.73
CA ASP A 616 12.12 0.71 0.87
C ASP A 616 12.55 1.09 -0.57
N SER A 617 11.93 2.13 -1.14
CA SER A 617 12.32 2.71 -2.43
C SER A 617 13.78 3.20 -2.45
N SER A 618 14.27 3.75 -1.34
CA SER A 618 15.66 4.24 -1.22
C SER A 618 16.68 3.11 -1.16
N GLN A 619 16.33 2.02 -0.46
CA GLN A 619 17.15 0.80 -0.40
C GLN A 619 17.24 0.16 -1.79
N GLU A 620 16.11 -0.02 -2.47
CA GLU A 620 16.06 -0.54 -3.84
C GLU A 620 16.86 0.34 -4.81
N THR A 621 16.74 1.67 -4.68
CA THR A 621 17.48 2.63 -5.51
C THR A 621 19.00 2.55 -5.30
N LEU A 622 19.45 2.39 -4.05
CA LEU A 622 20.87 2.22 -3.75
C LEU A 622 21.43 0.95 -4.42
N VAL A 623 20.70 -0.16 -4.33
CA VAL A 623 21.09 -1.43 -4.95
C VAL A 623 21.15 -1.30 -6.47
N ASN A 624 20.16 -0.64 -7.07
CA ASN A 624 20.14 -0.39 -8.51
C ASN A 624 21.30 0.49 -8.98
N LEU A 625 21.77 1.44 -8.15
CA LEU A 625 22.97 2.23 -8.45
C LEU A 625 24.23 1.34 -8.46
N PHE A 626 24.37 0.42 -7.51
CA PHE A 626 25.46 -0.56 -7.52
C PHE A 626 25.37 -1.51 -8.72
N ALA A 627 24.17 -2.02 -9.01
CA ALA A 627 23.93 -2.87 -10.17
C ALA A 627 24.22 -2.14 -11.49
N LEU A 628 23.90 -0.85 -11.61
CA LEU A 628 24.25 -0.02 -12.75
C LEU A 628 25.77 0.02 -12.99
N LEU A 629 26.55 0.30 -11.94
CA LEU A 629 28.02 0.31 -12.02
C LEU A 629 28.59 -1.08 -12.36
N PHE A 630 28.03 -2.13 -11.78
CA PHE A 630 28.39 -3.51 -12.09
C PHE A 630 28.07 -3.85 -13.55
N ASN A 631 26.86 -3.54 -14.02
CA ASN A 631 26.38 -3.83 -15.37
C ASN A 631 27.19 -3.10 -16.44
N LEU A 632 27.62 -1.86 -16.17
CA LEU A 632 28.52 -1.10 -17.05
C LEU A 632 29.83 -1.84 -17.34
N ALA A 633 30.37 -2.56 -16.36
CA ALA A 633 31.57 -3.38 -16.54
C ALA A 633 31.26 -4.80 -17.05
N PHE A 634 30.16 -5.39 -16.59
CA PHE A 634 29.83 -6.81 -16.76
C PHE A 634 29.15 -7.13 -18.11
N VAL A 635 28.12 -6.37 -18.49
CA VAL A 635 27.29 -6.64 -19.67
C VAL A 635 28.08 -6.62 -20.99
N PRO A 636 29.07 -5.71 -21.20
CA PRO A 636 29.88 -5.74 -22.42
C PRO A 636 30.70 -7.03 -22.59
N LEU A 637 31.11 -7.65 -21.49
CA LEU A 637 32.01 -8.81 -21.48
C LEU A 637 31.30 -10.14 -21.75
N ILE A 638 29.97 -10.17 -21.68
CA ILE A 638 29.18 -11.39 -21.73
C ILE A 638 28.24 -11.37 -22.93
N THR A 639 28.47 -12.28 -23.87
CA THR A 639 27.70 -12.39 -25.12
C THR A 639 27.39 -13.86 -25.43
N GLY A 640 26.40 -14.07 -26.31
CA GLY A 640 26.01 -15.41 -26.77
C GLY A 640 25.63 -16.34 -25.62
N GLY A 641 26.11 -17.59 -25.66
CA GLY A 641 25.81 -18.60 -24.64
C GLY A 641 26.23 -18.21 -23.22
N ALA A 642 27.26 -17.38 -23.06
CA ALA A 642 27.67 -16.89 -21.74
C ALA A 642 26.60 -16.00 -21.09
N ALA A 643 25.81 -15.25 -21.89
CA ALA A 643 24.71 -14.44 -21.39
C ALA A 643 23.58 -15.29 -20.82
N VAL A 644 23.29 -16.43 -21.45
CA VAL A 644 22.29 -17.39 -20.95
C VAL A 644 22.77 -18.04 -19.66
N LEU A 645 24.04 -18.42 -19.56
CA LEU A 645 24.59 -18.98 -18.33
C LEU A 645 24.59 -17.96 -17.18
N ALA A 646 24.97 -16.72 -17.46
CA ALA A 646 24.89 -15.62 -16.50
C ALA A 646 23.45 -15.39 -16.04
N TYR A 647 22.50 -15.35 -16.98
CA TYR A 647 21.08 -15.27 -16.67
C TYR A 647 20.64 -16.41 -15.72
N LEU A 648 20.96 -17.67 -16.03
CA LEU A 648 20.57 -18.81 -15.18
C LEU A 648 21.15 -18.70 -13.76
N LEU A 649 22.40 -18.26 -13.63
CA LEU A 649 23.06 -18.05 -12.33
C LEU A 649 22.36 -16.96 -11.52
N PHE A 650 22.12 -15.80 -12.13
CA PHE A 650 21.47 -14.68 -11.43
C PHE A 650 19.99 -14.94 -11.16
N THR A 651 19.28 -15.65 -12.04
CA THR A 651 17.89 -16.11 -11.80
C THR A 651 17.82 -17.10 -10.65
N PHE A 652 18.77 -18.03 -10.51
CA PHE A 652 18.85 -18.88 -9.32
C PHE A 652 19.01 -18.05 -8.05
N GLY A 653 19.93 -17.08 -8.06
CA GLY A 653 20.12 -16.14 -6.96
C GLY A 653 18.84 -15.36 -6.64
N HIS A 654 18.21 -14.79 -7.66
CA HIS A 654 16.96 -14.02 -7.58
C HIS A 654 15.85 -14.81 -6.85
N LEU A 655 15.55 -16.03 -7.32
CA LEU A 655 14.50 -16.87 -6.72
C LEU A 655 14.87 -17.37 -5.32
N TYR A 656 16.14 -17.70 -5.08
CA TYR A 656 16.61 -18.13 -3.75
C TYR A 656 16.49 -16.99 -2.73
N PHE A 657 16.94 -15.78 -3.09
CA PHE A 657 16.86 -14.62 -2.22
C PHE A 657 15.41 -14.19 -1.97
N ASN A 658 14.52 -14.21 -2.96
CA ASN A 658 13.10 -13.97 -2.72
C ASN A 658 12.51 -15.03 -1.77
N TRP A 659 12.81 -16.32 -1.97
CA TRP A 659 12.36 -17.38 -1.06
C TRP A 659 12.80 -17.13 0.38
N ARG A 660 14.05 -16.68 0.60
CA ARG A 660 14.54 -16.29 1.93
C ARG A 660 13.83 -15.06 2.48
N ALA A 661 13.62 -14.03 1.66
CA ALA A 661 12.92 -12.81 2.04
C ALA A 661 11.51 -13.14 2.52
N VAL A 662 10.70 -13.78 1.68
CA VAL A 662 9.30 -14.14 1.98
C VAL A 662 9.19 -15.12 3.15
N ARG A 663 10.13 -16.06 3.30
CA ARG A 663 10.19 -16.98 4.45
C ARG A 663 10.46 -16.26 5.77
N SER A 664 11.13 -15.12 5.76
CA SER A 664 11.38 -14.35 6.99
C SER A 664 10.15 -13.58 7.50
N VAL A 665 9.17 -13.28 6.63
CA VAL A 665 8.00 -12.47 7.00
C VAL A 665 7.05 -13.27 7.87
N ALA A 666 6.85 -12.89 9.12
CA ALA A 666 6.00 -13.58 10.08
C ALA A 666 4.67 -12.83 10.27
N MET A 667 3.73 -13.03 9.34
CA MET A 667 2.42 -12.36 9.38
C MET A 667 1.50 -12.92 10.46
N GLU A 668 0.90 -12.05 11.26
CA GLU A 668 -0.07 -12.40 12.31
C GLU A 668 -1.47 -12.70 11.76
N THR A 669 -1.73 -12.40 10.49
CA THR A 669 -3.01 -12.67 9.82
C THR A 669 -3.10 -14.12 9.36
N LEU A 670 -4.26 -14.72 9.60
CA LEU A 670 -4.57 -16.07 9.16
C LEU A 670 -4.89 -16.07 7.66
N ASN A 671 -4.22 -16.99 6.95
CA ASN A 671 -4.64 -17.46 5.63
C ASN A 671 -5.05 -18.94 5.72
N PRO A 672 -5.60 -19.54 4.65
CA PRO A 672 -6.03 -20.95 4.71
C PRO A 672 -4.92 -21.91 5.17
N SER A 673 -3.68 -21.76 4.69
CA SER A 673 -2.57 -22.65 5.05
C SER A 673 -2.10 -22.47 6.50
N ARG A 674 -2.00 -21.24 6.99
CA ARG A 674 -1.65 -20.92 8.38
C ARG A 674 -2.75 -21.42 9.31
N LEU A 675 -4.01 -21.20 8.96
CA LEU A 675 -5.14 -21.71 9.72
C LEU A 675 -5.12 -23.24 9.81
N HIS A 676 -4.87 -23.94 8.70
CA HIS A 676 -4.71 -25.40 8.71
C HIS A 676 -3.62 -25.85 9.70
N LEU A 677 -2.43 -25.24 9.66
CA LEU A 677 -1.32 -25.58 10.56
C LEU A 677 -1.68 -25.32 12.03
N VAL A 678 -2.37 -24.22 12.31
CA VAL A 678 -2.84 -23.88 13.66
C VAL A 678 -3.93 -24.84 14.16
N VAL A 679 -4.87 -25.23 13.30
CA VAL A 679 -5.91 -26.23 13.67
C VAL A 679 -5.27 -27.59 13.92
N VAL A 680 -4.27 -27.99 13.13
CA VAL A 680 -3.52 -29.24 13.36
C VAL A 680 -2.85 -29.23 14.74
N SER A 681 -2.17 -28.15 15.13
CA SER A 681 -1.52 -28.06 16.44
C SER A 681 -2.52 -27.95 17.59
N PHE A 682 -3.64 -27.25 17.39
CA PHE A 682 -4.76 -27.21 18.34
C PHE A 682 -5.32 -28.60 18.63
N VAL A 683 -5.63 -29.37 17.58
CA VAL A 683 -6.16 -30.72 17.75
C VAL A 683 -5.10 -31.64 18.37
N ALA A 684 -3.85 -31.57 17.91
CA ALA A 684 -2.75 -32.38 18.45
C ALA A 684 -2.46 -32.09 19.94
N SER A 685 -2.70 -30.87 20.41
CA SER A 685 -2.48 -30.48 21.81
C SER A 685 -3.58 -30.92 22.77
N GLY A 686 -4.64 -31.58 22.27
CA GLY A 686 -5.83 -31.89 23.07
C GLY A 686 -6.75 -30.68 23.25
N GLY A 687 -6.73 -29.72 22.32
CA GLY A 687 -7.60 -28.53 22.36
C GLY A 687 -7.13 -27.46 23.33
N ARG A 688 -5.83 -27.42 23.67
CA ARG A 688 -5.28 -26.55 24.72
C ARG A 688 -4.40 -25.41 24.23
N ALA A 689 -3.70 -25.61 23.11
CA ALA A 689 -2.70 -24.67 22.62
C ALA A 689 -2.58 -24.70 21.10
N CYS A 690 -2.22 -23.57 20.52
CA CYS A 690 -1.91 -23.39 19.10
C CYS A 690 -0.42 -23.07 18.94
N SER A 691 0.19 -23.48 17.83
CA SER A 691 1.53 -23.03 17.44
C SER A 691 1.56 -21.51 17.22
N GLY A 692 2.66 -20.88 17.63
CA GLY A 692 2.85 -19.43 17.49
C GLY A 692 3.11 -18.98 16.05
N VAL A 693 2.99 -17.69 15.79
CA VAL A 693 3.19 -17.09 14.44
C VAL A 693 4.55 -17.46 13.84
N ALA A 694 5.63 -17.36 14.61
CA ALA A 694 6.99 -17.68 14.15
C ALA A 694 7.16 -19.17 13.78
N GLU A 695 6.57 -20.07 14.55
CA GLU A 695 6.65 -21.52 14.33
C GLU A 695 5.88 -21.92 13.06
N VAL A 696 4.66 -21.40 12.90
CA VAL A 696 3.85 -21.63 11.70
C VAL A 696 4.51 -21.01 10.47
N ASN A 697 5.13 -19.83 10.57
CA ASN A 697 5.85 -19.21 9.46
C ASN A 697 6.98 -20.11 8.90
N GLN A 698 7.71 -20.82 9.77
CA GLN A 698 8.74 -21.77 9.31
C GLN A 698 8.16 -22.99 8.59
N SER A 699 6.93 -23.37 8.93
CA SER A 699 6.23 -24.52 8.37
C SER A 699 5.29 -24.18 7.20
N GLU A 700 4.99 -22.89 6.99
CA GLU A 700 4.05 -22.42 5.97
C GLU A 700 4.52 -22.85 4.56
N PRO A 701 3.70 -23.57 3.79
CA PRO A 701 4.08 -23.92 2.43
C PRO A 701 3.90 -22.72 1.50
N LEU A 702 4.97 -22.35 0.78
CA LEU A 702 4.98 -21.15 -0.07
C LEU A 702 4.55 -21.42 -1.53
N LEU A 703 4.57 -22.67 -1.98
CA LEU A 703 4.29 -23.04 -3.38
C LEU A 703 2.98 -23.82 -3.57
N ARG A 704 2.54 -24.59 -2.58
CA ARG A 704 1.31 -25.39 -2.64
C ARG A 704 0.58 -25.29 -1.31
N SER A 705 -0.69 -24.87 -1.35
CA SER A 705 -1.52 -24.82 -0.14
C SER A 705 -1.64 -26.20 0.51
N CYS A 706 -1.60 -26.23 1.85
CA CYS A 706 -1.90 -27.42 2.65
C CYS A 706 -3.32 -27.42 3.22
N ALA A 707 -4.08 -26.35 2.98
CA ALA A 707 -5.42 -26.19 3.51
C ALA A 707 -6.44 -27.13 2.85
N ALA A 708 -7.56 -27.35 3.52
CA ALA A 708 -8.69 -28.03 2.93
C ALA A 708 -9.17 -27.30 1.65
N PRO A 709 -9.53 -28.04 0.59
CA PRO A 709 -10.08 -27.45 -0.64
C PRO A 709 -11.48 -26.88 -0.37
N LEU A 710 -11.54 -25.62 0.04
CA LEU A 710 -12.73 -24.93 0.51
C LEU A 710 -13.15 -23.81 -0.47
N ARG A 711 -14.46 -23.68 -0.68
CA ARG A 711 -15.08 -22.51 -1.32
C ARG A 711 -15.93 -21.76 -0.30
N LEU A 712 -15.35 -20.73 0.31
CA LEU A 712 -16.00 -19.89 1.32
C LEU A 712 -16.87 -18.82 0.65
N GLY A 713 -18.09 -18.58 1.14
CA GLY A 713 -19.00 -17.56 0.57
C GLY A 713 -19.38 -17.82 -0.89
N CYS A 714 -19.52 -19.10 -1.27
CA CYS A 714 -19.81 -19.52 -2.64
C CYS A 714 -21.31 -19.44 -2.96
N PRO A 715 -21.71 -19.31 -4.24
CA PRO A 715 -23.12 -19.36 -4.63
C PRO A 715 -23.69 -20.75 -4.36
N LEU A 716 -25.00 -20.84 -4.08
CA LEU A 716 -25.76 -22.08 -3.90
C LEU A 716 -25.65 -23.03 -5.10
N SER A 717 -25.42 -22.50 -6.30
CA SER A 717 -25.16 -23.30 -7.49
C SER A 717 -23.92 -24.20 -7.36
N ALA A 718 -22.92 -23.81 -6.55
CA ALA A 718 -21.70 -24.60 -6.35
C ALA A 718 -21.94 -25.91 -5.56
N PRO A 719 -22.54 -25.89 -4.35
CA PRO A 719 -22.93 -27.14 -3.68
C PRO A 719 -24.04 -27.89 -4.43
N ALA A 720 -24.95 -27.20 -5.12
CA ALA A 720 -25.98 -27.86 -5.94
C ALA A 720 -25.42 -28.66 -7.11
N ALA A 721 -24.32 -28.21 -7.72
CA ALA A 721 -23.62 -28.97 -8.75
C ALA A 721 -22.80 -30.14 -8.20
N ALA A 722 -22.39 -30.07 -6.92
CA ALA A 722 -21.47 -31.03 -6.32
C ALA A 722 -22.15 -32.11 -5.45
N LEU A 723 -23.41 -31.91 -5.07
CA LEU A 723 -24.14 -32.77 -4.14
C LEU A 723 -25.45 -33.30 -4.74
N PRO A 724 -25.87 -34.51 -4.31
CA PRO A 724 -27.24 -34.97 -4.54
C PRO A 724 -28.28 -33.97 -4.00
N ALA A 725 -29.37 -33.78 -4.75
CA ALA A 725 -30.37 -32.75 -4.46
C ALA A 725 -31.04 -32.93 -3.09
N ASP A 726 -31.31 -34.17 -2.69
CA ASP A 726 -31.83 -34.54 -1.37
C ASP A 726 -30.86 -34.12 -0.26
N ARG A 727 -29.56 -34.42 -0.40
CA ARG A 727 -28.53 -34.05 0.58
C ARG A 727 -28.40 -32.54 0.73
N LEU A 728 -28.49 -31.79 -0.37
CA LEU A 728 -28.47 -30.33 -0.33
C LEU A 728 -29.70 -29.77 0.39
N VAL A 729 -30.90 -30.25 0.03
CA VAL A 729 -32.17 -29.78 0.60
C VAL A 729 -32.24 -30.07 2.10
N ASP A 730 -31.86 -31.27 2.52
CA ASP A 730 -31.86 -31.65 3.92
C ASP A 730 -30.79 -30.89 4.72
N GLY A 731 -29.60 -30.70 4.15
CA GLY A 731 -28.56 -29.89 4.77
C GLY A 731 -28.97 -28.42 4.94
N LEU A 732 -29.61 -27.82 3.93
CA LEU A 732 -30.17 -26.47 4.01
C LEU A 732 -31.23 -26.37 5.12
N ARG A 733 -32.12 -27.35 5.24
CA ARG A 733 -33.15 -27.39 6.29
C ARG A 733 -32.56 -27.50 7.69
N GLN A 734 -31.55 -28.33 7.88
CA GLN A 734 -30.89 -28.54 9.17
C GLN A 734 -30.12 -27.29 9.63
N GLN A 735 -29.52 -26.57 8.68
CA GLN A 735 -28.66 -25.41 8.97
C GLN A 735 -29.38 -24.06 8.82
N ARG A 736 -30.70 -24.05 8.57
CA ARG A 736 -31.49 -22.83 8.25
C ARG A 736 -31.45 -21.71 9.29
N HIS A 737 -31.21 -22.05 10.55
CA HIS A 737 -31.19 -21.10 11.67
C HIS A 737 -29.77 -20.57 11.95
N ARG A 738 -28.77 -21.04 11.20
CA ARG A 738 -27.39 -20.61 11.33
C ARG A 738 -27.09 -19.51 10.32
N ARG A 739 -26.13 -18.66 10.65
CA ARG A 739 -25.56 -17.64 9.74
C ARG A 739 -24.64 -18.23 8.67
N LEU A 740 -24.42 -19.53 8.70
CA LEU A 740 -23.56 -20.25 7.78
C LEU A 740 -24.09 -21.67 7.54
N ALA A 741 -23.89 -22.18 6.33
CA ALA A 741 -24.15 -23.57 6.00
C ALA A 741 -22.92 -24.21 5.37
N VAL A 742 -22.42 -25.29 6.00
CA VAL A 742 -21.27 -26.07 5.51
C VAL A 742 -21.79 -27.32 4.81
N PHE A 743 -21.24 -27.60 3.64
CA PHE A 743 -21.59 -28.75 2.82
C PHE A 743 -20.34 -29.51 2.41
N THR A 744 -20.28 -30.79 2.77
CA THR A 744 -19.12 -31.61 2.45
C THR A 744 -19.28 -32.36 1.13
N GLY A 745 -18.56 -31.95 0.08
CA GLY A 745 -18.49 -32.66 -1.21
C GLY A 745 -17.51 -33.84 -1.20
N ALA A 746 -17.32 -34.43 -2.39
CA ALA A 746 -16.37 -35.53 -2.58
C ALA A 746 -14.91 -35.07 -2.49
N SER A 747 -14.60 -33.94 -3.12
CA SER A 747 -13.23 -33.38 -3.22
C SER A 747 -13.09 -31.98 -2.63
N SER A 748 -14.18 -31.36 -2.19
CA SER A 748 -14.19 -29.96 -1.75
C SER A 748 -15.28 -29.69 -0.72
N TYR A 749 -15.09 -28.64 0.07
CA TYR A 749 -16.04 -28.12 1.03
C TYR A 749 -16.66 -26.83 0.48
N TYR A 750 -17.96 -26.67 0.69
CA TYR A 750 -18.71 -25.51 0.22
C TYR A 750 -19.36 -24.82 1.41
N VAL A 751 -19.14 -23.52 1.54
CA VAL A 751 -19.73 -22.73 2.61
C VAL A 751 -20.56 -21.63 2.00
N VAL A 752 -21.84 -21.61 2.37
CA VAL A 752 -22.78 -20.55 2.05
C VAL A 752 -22.94 -19.68 3.29
N LEU A 753 -22.80 -18.37 3.13
CA LEU A 753 -22.87 -17.40 4.22
C LEU A 753 -24.21 -16.67 4.16
N ALA A 754 -24.82 -16.42 5.31
CA ALA A 754 -25.97 -15.54 5.42
C ALA A 754 -25.57 -14.07 5.20
N GLU A 755 -26.53 -13.21 4.85
CA GLU A 755 -26.31 -11.77 4.67
C GLU A 755 -25.72 -11.09 5.91
N ASP A 756 -26.15 -11.49 7.11
CA ASP A 756 -25.66 -10.97 8.39
C ASP A 756 -24.45 -11.75 8.96
N ALA A 757 -23.79 -12.58 8.14
CA ALA A 757 -22.63 -13.36 8.57
C ALA A 757 -21.41 -12.47 8.87
N THR A 758 -20.86 -12.64 10.07
CA THR A 758 -19.71 -11.90 10.58
C THR A 758 -18.37 -12.58 10.23
N SER A 759 -17.26 -11.90 10.49
CA SER A 759 -15.91 -12.52 10.44
C SER A 759 -15.83 -13.75 11.34
N ALA A 760 -16.39 -13.70 12.55
CA ALA A 760 -16.45 -14.85 13.45
C ALA A 760 -17.17 -16.05 12.83
N ASP A 761 -18.28 -15.81 12.11
CA ASP A 761 -19.01 -16.86 11.38
C ASP A 761 -18.15 -17.45 10.25
N GLN A 762 -17.39 -16.63 9.53
CA GLN A 762 -16.46 -17.11 8.50
C GLN A 762 -15.36 -17.99 9.10
N LEU A 763 -14.72 -17.55 10.18
CA LEU A 763 -13.69 -18.33 10.87
C LEU A 763 -14.26 -19.65 11.40
N LEU A 764 -15.48 -19.64 11.95
CA LEU A 764 -16.18 -20.85 12.38
C LEU A 764 -16.45 -21.82 11.24
N ALA A 765 -16.88 -21.32 10.08
CA ALA A 765 -17.11 -22.17 8.93
C ALA A 765 -15.81 -22.84 8.44
N VAL A 766 -14.71 -22.08 8.36
CA VAL A 766 -13.42 -22.64 7.94
C VAL A 766 -12.87 -23.61 8.97
N PHE A 767 -12.98 -23.28 10.26
CA PHE A 767 -12.60 -24.18 11.36
C PHE A 767 -13.39 -25.50 11.31
N GLN A 768 -14.71 -25.44 11.12
CA GLN A 768 -15.55 -26.61 10.93
C GLN A 768 -15.05 -27.46 9.74
N CYS A 769 -14.75 -26.84 8.61
CA CYS A 769 -14.25 -27.55 7.42
C CYS A 769 -12.90 -28.22 7.67
N GLU A 770 -11.97 -27.54 8.34
CA GLU A 770 -10.66 -28.09 8.70
C GLU A 770 -10.78 -29.27 9.67
N LEU A 771 -11.66 -29.18 10.69
CA LEU A 771 -11.92 -30.30 11.59
C LEU A 771 -12.49 -31.51 10.85
N ILE A 772 -13.45 -31.32 9.94
CA ILE A 772 -13.98 -32.41 9.10
C ILE A 772 -12.87 -33.02 8.24
N HIS A 773 -12.04 -32.16 7.62
CA HIS A 773 -10.94 -32.60 6.77
C HIS A 773 -9.91 -33.42 7.54
N LEU A 774 -9.45 -32.92 8.69
CA LEU A 774 -8.51 -33.63 9.56
C LEU A 774 -9.12 -34.92 10.12
N ALA A 775 -10.40 -34.91 10.50
CA ALA A 775 -11.06 -36.13 10.97
C ALA A 775 -11.04 -37.21 9.88
N ARG A 776 -11.18 -36.85 8.60
CA ARG A 776 -11.11 -37.79 7.46
C ARG A 776 -9.69 -38.23 7.12
N THR A 777 -8.74 -37.30 7.06
CA THR A 777 -7.38 -37.58 6.56
C THR A 777 -6.40 -38.01 7.64
N ARG A 778 -6.59 -37.55 8.88
CA ARG A 778 -5.71 -37.77 10.04
C ARG A 778 -6.51 -38.08 11.32
N PRO A 779 -7.34 -39.13 11.35
CA PRO A 779 -8.23 -39.43 12.50
C PRO A 779 -7.50 -39.57 13.84
N LYS A 780 -6.27 -40.10 13.85
CA LYS A 780 -5.47 -40.29 15.07
C LYS A 780 -5.16 -38.98 15.82
N LEU A 781 -5.24 -37.82 15.15
CA LEU A 781 -5.06 -36.54 15.84
C LEU A 781 -6.17 -36.29 16.87
N PHE A 782 -7.35 -36.88 16.68
CA PHE A 782 -8.51 -36.67 17.55
C PHE A 782 -8.53 -37.57 18.78
N ASP A 783 -7.54 -38.45 18.96
CA ASP A 783 -7.47 -39.32 20.14
C ASP A 783 -7.40 -38.51 21.46
N ALA A 784 -6.80 -37.31 21.41
CA ALA A 784 -6.65 -36.43 22.57
C ALA A 784 -7.82 -35.44 22.78
N VAL A 785 -8.58 -35.09 21.73
CA VAL A 785 -9.65 -34.07 21.76
C VAL A 785 -11.06 -34.70 21.77
N GLY A 786 -11.18 -35.92 21.25
CA GLY A 786 -12.47 -36.55 20.97
C GLY A 786 -13.21 -35.92 19.79
N GLY A 787 -14.46 -36.34 19.56
CA GLY A 787 -15.33 -35.78 18.51
C GLY A 787 -15.09 -36.28 17.09
N CYS A 788 -14.14 -37.21 16.86
CA CYS A 788 -13.83 -37.73 15.51
C CYS A 788 -15.04 -38.42 14.84
N SER A 789 -15.82 -39.18 15.61
CA SER A 789 -17.04 -39.84 15.12
C SER A 789 -18.11 -38.83 14.74
N GLU A 790 -18.33 -37.80 15.57
CA GLU A 790 -19.28 -36.71 15.33
C GLU A 790 -18.94 -35.92 14.06
N LEU A 791 -17.65 -35.56 13.89
CA LEU A 791 -17.14 -34.86 12.70
C LEU A 791 -17.28 -35.67 11.40
N ARG A 792 -17.39 -37.00 11.51
CA ARG A 792 -17.59 -37.91 10.36
C ARG A 792 -19.06 -38.26 10.13
N ALA A 793 -19.93 -38.05 11.12
CA ALA A 793 -21.33 -38.49 11.08
C ALA A 793 -22.21 -37.65 10.13
N GLY A 794 -21.91 -36.36 9.97
CA GLY A 794 -22.63 -35.47 9.06
C GLY A 794 -22.34 -33.99 9.32
N ASP A 795 -22.73 -33.14 8.36
CA ASP A 795 -22.41 -31.70 8.37
C ASP A 795 -22.98 -30.98 9.63
N ALA A 796 -24.16 -31.39 10.11
CA ALA A 796 -24.78 -30.83 11.32
C ALA A 796 -24.13 -31.31 12.64
N ALA A 797 -23.71 -32.58 12.72
CA ALA A 797 -22.99 -33.07 13.90
C ALA A 797 -21.61 -32.42 14.00
N ALA A 798 -20.92 -32.27 12.87
CA ALA A 798 -19.65 -31.57 12.80
C ALA A 798 -19.75 -30.09 13.22
N ALA A 799 -20.87 -29.44 12.89
CA ALA A 799 -21.16 -28.08 13.33
C ALA A 799 -21.19 -27.95 14.86
N ALA A 800 -21.92 -28.84 15.54
CA ALA A 800 -22.01 -28.83 17.00
C ALA A 800 -20.64 -29.05 17.67
N THR A 801 -19.82 -29.96 17.12
CA THR A 801 -18.44 -30.17 17.61
C THR A 801 -17.57 -28.93 17.40
N ALA A 802 -17.66 -28.28 16.24
CA ALA A 802 -16.89 -27.06 15.95
C ALA A 802 -17.29 -25.89 16.85
N GLU A 803 -18.59 -25.67 17.06
CA GLU A 803 -19.12 -24.64 17.96
C GLU A 803 -18.67 -24.87 19.41
N ARG A 804 -18.62 -26.13 19.85
CA ARG A 804 -18.12 -26.50 21.19
C ARG A 804 -16.63 -26.20 21.37
N LEU A 805 -15.81 -26.42 20.35
CA LEU A 805 -14.36 -26.23 20.41
C LEU A 805 -13.90 -24.79 20.11
N MET A 806 -14.75 -23.98 19.48
CA MET A 806 -14.40 -22.64 19.03
C MET A 806 -13.91 -21.70 20.14
N PRO A 807 -14.54 -21.61 21.33
CA PRO A 807 -14.08 -20.70 22.38
C PRO A 807 -12.64 -21.01 22.84
N ASP A 808 -12.31 -22.29 23.01
CA ASP A 808 -10.97 -22.75 23.39
C ASP A 808 -9.97 -22.46 22.26
N PHE A 809 -10.38 -22.66 21.01
CA PHE A 809 -9.56 -22.36 19.84
C PHE A 809 -9.24 -20.86 19.74
N LEU A 810 -10.22 -19.97 19.90
CA LEU A 810 -10.01 -18.52 19.89
C LEU A 810 -9.11 -18.08 21.04
N GLY A 811 -9.32 -18.63 22.24
CA GLY A 811 -8.46 -18.38 23.40
C GLY A 811 -7.02 -18.82 23.18
N ALA A 812 -6.81 -19.98 22.54
CA ALA A 812 -5.48 -20.49 22.20
C ALA A 812 -4.83 -19.69 21.06
N LEU A 813 -5.59 -19.28 20.04
CA LEU A 813 -5.13 -18.42 18.94
C LEU A 813 -4.59 -17.07 19.45
N SER A 814 -5.40 -16.38 20.27
CA SER A 814 -5.04 -15.08 20.83
C SER A 814 -3.77 -15.18 21.70
N LYS A 815 -3.68 -16.20 22.56
CA LYS A 815 -2.47 -16.46 23.37
C LYS A 815 -1.22 -16.76 22.54
N ALA A 816 -1.40 -17.34 21.36
CA ALA A 816 -0.32 -17.67 20.42
C ALA A 816 0.08 -16.48 19.51
N GLY A 817 -0.57 -15.32 19.66
CA GLY A 817 -0.25 -14.08 18.96
C GLY A 817 -0.90 -13.92 17.58
N TRP A 818 -1.94 -14.69 17.26
CA TRP A 818 -2.67 -14.58 16.00
C TRP A 818 -3.72 -13.48 16.03
N SER A 819 -3.87 -12.76 14.92
CA SER A 819 -5.01 -11.86 14.74
C SER A 819 -6.24 -12.63 14.24
N THR A 820 -7.38 -12.40 14.89
CA THR A 820 -8.68 -12.93 14.48
C THR A 820 -9.47 -11.95 13.61
N GLU A 821 -9.08 -10.67 13.60
CA GLU A 821 -9.68 -9.67 12.72
C GLU A 821 -8.64 -8.67 12.19
N PRO A 822 -8.71 -8.35 10.89
CA PRO A 822 -9.61 -8.94 9.89
C PRO A 822 -9.15 -10.33 9.41
N LEU A 823 -10.08 -11.05 8.78
CA LEU A 823 -9.84 -12.39 8.25
C LEU A 823 -9.48 -12.34 6.76
N LEU A 824 -8.34 -12.93 6.41
CA LEU A 824 -7.89 -13.10 5.04
C LEU A 824 -8.08 -14.56 4.61
N LEU A 825 -9.33 -15.02 4.56
CA LEU A 825 -9.68 -16.42 4.22
C LEU A 825 -10.29 -16.58 2.82
N GLY A 826 -10.32 -15.51 2.02
CA GLY A 826 -10.80 -15.55 0.63
C GLY A 826 -12.31 -15.80 0.51
N ALA A 827 -13.12 -15.27 1.42
CA ALA A 827 -14.58 -15.41 1.36
C ALA A 827 -15.15 -14.76 0.10
N GLY A 828 -15.94 -15.49 -0.67
CA GLY A 828 -16.68 -14.97 -1.81
C GLY A 828 -17.76 -13.96 -1.42
N GLN A 829 -18.32 -13.28 -2.43
CA GLN A 829 -19.31 -12.21 -2.24
C GLN A 829 -20.78 -12.70 -2.23
N HIS A 830 -21.04 -14.00 -2.34
CA HIS A 830 -22.42 -14.48 -2.31
C HIS A 830 -22.93 -14.54 -0.87
N ARG A 831 -24.16 -14.06 -0.67
CA ARG A 831 -24.87 -14.03 0.60
C ARG A 831 -26.27 -14.61 0.42
N LEU A 832 -26.75 -15.30 1.45
CA LEU A 832 -28.05 -15.97 1.45
C LEU A 832 -29.00 -15.33 2.47
N VAL A 833 -30.23 -15.10 2.06
CA VAL A 833 -31.32 -14.63 2.91
C VAL A 833 -32.43 -15.67 2.91
N TRP A 834 -32.85 -16.06 4.11
CA TRP A 834 -34.01 -16.92 4.31
C TRP A 834 -35.26 -16.07 4.46
N SER A 835 -36.21 -16.18 3.53
CA SER A 835 -37.53 -15.58 3.66
C SER A 835 -38.60 -16.66 3.84
N LYS A 836 -39.54 -16.43 4.77
CA LYS A 836 -40.75 -17.26 4.85
C LYS A 836 -41.56 -17.00 3.58
N SER A 837 -42.01 -18.04 2.87
CA SER A 837 -42.97 -17.83 1.79
C SER A 837 -44.25 -17.24 2.39
N ALA A 838 -44.80 -16.20 1.76
CA ALA A 838 -46.14 -15.70 2.07
C ALA A 838 -47.20 -16.79 1.84
#